data_AF-A0A1Q7ULT7-F1
#
_entry.id   AF-A0A1Q7ULT7-F1
#
_cell.length_a   1.000
_cell.length_b   1.000
_cell.length_c   1.000
_cell.angle_alpha   90.00
_cell.angle_beta   90.00
_cell.angle_gamma   90.00
#
_symmetry.space_group_name_H-M   'P 1'
#
loop_
_entity.id
_entity.type
_entity.pdbx_description
1 polymer ?
#
loop_
_entity_poly.entity_id
_entity_poly.type
_entity_poly.pdbx_seq_one_letter_code
_entity_poly.pdbx_strand_id
1 'polypeptide(L)'
;MRVAYYSPLPPERSGIADYSALLLPALERVLDVDVVRRGRTRPVAADVALYHVGNDPESHGWIVDALRRRPGVVVLHDFVLHHLVAGLTIGRKDGPGYLAAMERDAGVPGRLLAHGVLDGRVPPPWETRPEEFPLAGEVLGPATGLIVHSNYVEEQARDAAYGGPAVRRRHPQAKLLLVGTASARFDTKRLVGDGVERIDYVDEQRLWSLMAACDACVSLRAPTMGETSGSAIRALSLGRPLVVSELGWFAELPDSVALKVPVDEDEVPALAAALELLASSEPTQLAMSEAALEYVRREHDLGRVAEQYVAALEEAAGGTLVADAVVRDVARAAAEIGIEPGTSFSAELAERLDEVGLARNGRPEPAPPIPRSRVARVPPWAWLAAVVVFSAVFRYGLSRRVVAPWIMVDELIYSELAKSFAATGHFLVRDVHHGAYGAVYPLLIAPAWRVFSSVPDAYAAAKTIGSVLMSLTAIPVYFLARRLLSPAWSLLAAALAVAVPSMMYTGTLMTETVFYPIFVSAALALVLTLERPTLTRQLVLLGVCLLAFLARSQAVVLIPAVATAPLLLAWLDRRRLVRVVKEFRALYAVLAVAVVGALAVQLARGKSPLDVLGSYSVTGHADYHPGQVLKWLLYHVSELDLYLGIVPLNMFYVAPLFLIALLAWIERGMPRPAPVAATAAVLAAALPGALPYHQLIGTSAEADTLALLPLWWVQEALVSPSTIGVVVVVAAVALALVFLTISPRYALVLPALVFAWFAFATERIERFDHGFPKASVGALFQGMTTSRRDWIDAAVGRDASVAFVYSGRDPTLQPLPLWENEFFNRSVGPVYDLAQPSMGGLPETHVSRRADGALVLPNDAPVRSRYVLTDTTVPLAGRVIGIDEVRGIVLRRTPDGLVAIASRVNGAYPDGWSGRHLTYTRLRCRGGSVTVTVASDDKLFSRPQTVTAAGRSVTFEPGDVGHLTVPLKPKDGVCRATFTVAPTAVPALVQPGSTDARRLGARFVQFSYRAP
;
A
#
# COMPACT_ATOMS: atom_id res chain seq x y z
N MET A 1 55.83 12.07 -28.86
CA MET A 1 55.96 11.58 -27.48
C MET A 1 55.14 10.32 -27.38
N ARG A 2 55.77 9.21 -27.01
CA ARG A 2 55.15 7.89 -26.88
C ARG A 2 54.64 7.69 -25.47
N VAL A 3 53.35 7.41 -25.31
CA VAL A 3 52.68 7.29 -24.01
C VAL A 3 52.15 5.87 -23.83
N ALA A 4 52.60 5.17 -22.78
CA ALA A 4 51.98 3.91 -22.38
C ALA A 4 50.72 4.20 -21.56
N TYR A 5 49.56 3.83 -22.11
CA TYR A 5 48.24 4.18 -21.57
C TYR A 5 47.64 3.00 -20.81
N TYR A 6 47.56 3.12 -19.49
CA TYR A 6 47.01 2.10 -18.60
C TYR A 6 45.66 2.55 -18.08
N SER A 7 44.59 1.95 -18.60
CA SER A 7 43.21 2.20 -18.19
C SER A 7 42.35 0.96 -18.41
N PRO A 8 41.27 0.73 -17.62
CA PRO A 8 40.22 -0.18 -18.06
C PRO A 8 39.64 0.30 -19.41
N LEU A 9 39.14 -0.63 -20.22
CA LEU A 9 38.47 -0.33 -21.50
C LEU A 9 37.25 -1.23 -21.69
N PRO A 10 36.24 -0.82 -22.50
CA PRO A 10 35.11 -1.67 -22.83
C PRO A 10 35.59 -3.03 -23.35
N PRO A 11 35.01 -4.15 -22.87
CA PRO A 11 33.72 -4.30 -22.19
C PRO A 11 33.77 -4.22 -20.64
N GLU A 12 34.86 -3.76 -20.02
CA GLU A 12 34.91 -3.59 -18.56
C GLU A 12 33.86 -2.55 -18.11
N ARG A 13 33.04 -2.91 -17.12
CA ARG A 13 31.92 -2.07 -16.64
C ARG A 13 32.41 -1.02 -15.63
N SER A 14 33.15 -0.02 -16.10
CA SER A 14 33.64 1.09 -15.31
C SER A 14 33.44 2.41 -16.06
N GLY A 15 33.00 3.46 -15.37
CA GLY A 15 32.87 4.79 -15.99
C GLY A 15 34.21 5.34 -16.52
N ILE A 16 35.34 4.87 -15.98
CA ILE A 16 36.68 5.20 -16.47
C ILE A 16 36.98 4.46 -17.79
N ALA A 17 36.41 3.27 -17.99
CA ALA A 17 36.55 2.52 -19.24
C ALA A 17 35.88 3.27 -20.40
N ASP A 18 34.66 3.74 -20.18
CA ASP A 18 33.93 4.56 -21.16
C ASP A 18 34.66 5.89 -21.42
N TYR A 19 35.11 6.56 -20.35
CA TYR A 19 35.91 7.79 -20.47
C TYR A 19 37.19 7.59 -21.28
N SER A 20 37.92 6.49 -21.05
CA SER A 20 39.14 6.18 -21.79
C SER A 20 38.89 5.82 -23.25
N ALA A 21 37.80 5.11 -23.55
CA ALA A 21 37.40 4.82 -24.92
C ALA A 21 37.11 6.11 -25.72
N LEU A 22 36.52 7.12 -25.08
CA LEU A 22 36.26 8.43 -25.69
C LEU A 22 37.54 9.27 -25.83
N LEU A 23 38.45 9.18 -24.86
CA LEU A 23 39.67 9.99 -24.83
C LEU A 23 40.74 9.50 -25.82
N LEU A 24 40.85 8.18 -26.01
CA LEU A 24 41.91 7.57 -26.82
C LEU A 24 41.97 8.08 -28.27
N PRO A 25 40.87 8.12 -29.04
CA PRO A 25 40.90 8.63 -30.42
C PRO A 25 41.34 10.10 -30.51
N ALA A 26 41.03 10.92 -29.50
CA ALA A 26 41.44 12.31 -29.44
C ALA A 26 42.93 12.46 -29.09
N LEU A 27 43.45 11.61 -28.19
CA LEU A 27 44.87 11.60 -27.83
C LEU A 27 45.76 11.06 -28.96
N GLU A 28 45.31 10.01 -29.67
CA GLU A 28 46.04 9.41 -30.81
C GLU A 28 46.25 10.39 -31.97
N ARG A 29 45.44 11.45 -32.08
CA ARG A 29 45.64 12.52 -33.07
C ARG A 29 46.84 13.41 -32.78
N VAL A 30 47.29 13.46 -31.52
CA VAL A 30 48.32 14.42 -31.05
C VAL A 30 49.49 13.77 -30.32
N LEU A 31 49.37 12.50 -29.93
CA LEU A 31 50.36 11.70 -29.23
C LEU A 31 50.45 10.30 -29.85
N ASP A 32 51.60 9.66 -29.70
CA ASP A 32 51.78 8.25 -30.05
C ASP A 32 51.38 7.41 -28.83
N VAL A 33 50.18 6.81 -28.84
CA VAL A 33 49.59 6.16 -27.66
C VAL A 33 49.65 4.64 -27.80
N ASP A 34 50.35 3.99 -26.87
CA ASP A 34 50.34 2.53 -26.72
C ASP A 34 49.37 2.12 -25.63
N VAL A 35 48.19 1.64 -26.01
CA VAL A 35 47.20 1.09 -25.08
C VAL A 35 47.71 -0.22 -24.49
N VAL A 36 47.86 -0.26 -23.16
CA VAL A 36 48.36 -1.45 -22.47
C VAL A 36 47.22 -2.43 -22.21
N ARG A 37 47.38 -3.65 -22.72
CA ARG A 37 46.40 -4.74 -22.50
C ARG A 37 46.17 -5.01 -21.01
N ARG A 38 44.90 -5.21 -20.66
CA ARG A 38 44.45 -5.58 -19.30
C ARG A 38 45.32 -6.68 -18.69
N GLY A 39 45.72 -6.48 -17.43
CA GLY A 39 46.52 -7.43 -16.66
C GLY A 39 48.03 -7.41 -16.93
N ARG A 40 48.52 -6.64 -17.92
CA ARG A 40 49.95 -6.50 -18.18
C ARG A 40 50.58 -5.50 -17.22
N THR A 41 51.36 -6.01 -16.25
CA THR A 41 52.06 -5.18 -15.25
C THR A 41 53.54 -4.94 -15.55
N ARG A 42 54.11 -5.63 -16.55
CA ARG A 42 55.50 -5.40 -16.97
C ARG A 42 55.61 -4.08 -17.76
N PRO A 43 56.57 -3.20 -17.44
CA PRO A 43 56.72 -1.92 -18.12
C PRO A 43 56.78 -2.06 -19.64
N VAL A 44 56.03 -1.20 -20.33
CA VAL A 44 56.08 -1.03 -21.79
C VAL A 44 57.07 0.10 -22.11
N ALA A 45 57.84 -0.04 -23.18
CA ALA A 45 58.78 0.98 -23.63
C ALA A 45 58.01 2.20 -24.17
N ALA A 46 58.00 3.28 -23.39
CA ALA A 46 57.36 4.55 -23.72
C ALA A 46 58.11 5.70 -23.01
N ASP A 47 57.94 6.93 -23.50
CA ASP A 47 58.54 8.13 -22.91
C ASP A 47 57.90 8.43 -21.55
N VAL A 48 56.57 8.29 -21.44
CA VAL A 48 55.80 8.46 -20.20
C VAL A 48 54.75 7.35 -20.08
N ALA A 49 54.49 6.91 -18.85
CA ALA A 49 53.37 6.03 -18.53
C ALA A 49 52.25 6.85 -17.88
N LEU A 50 51.03 6.72 -18.40
CA LEU A 50 49.82 7.38 -17.92
C LEU A 50 48.87 6.34 -17.32
N TYR A 51 48.53 6.50 -16.05
CA TYR A 51 47.74 5.54 -15.28
C TYR A 51 46.40 6.15 -14.86
N HIS A 52 45.28 5.53 -15.26
CA HIS A 52 43.94 5.91 -14.82
C HIS A 52 43.53 5.06 -13.61
N VAL A 53 43.34 5.71 -12.46
CA VAL A 53 43.07 5.02 -11.20
C VAL A 53 41.80 5.55 -10.54
N GLY A 54 40.89 4.63 -10.23
CA GLY A 54 39.69 4.84 -9.41
C GLY A 54 39.57 3.78 -8.31
N ASN A 55 38.54 3.85 -7.48
CA ASN A 55 38.42 3.07 -6.23
C ASN A 55 37.95 1.60 -6.39
N ASP A 56 37.90 1.06 -7.61
CA ASP A 56 37.47 -0.33 -7.87
C ASP A 56 38.67 -1.29 -8.06
N PRO A 57 38.85 -2.33 -7.21
CA PRO A 57 39.99 -3.23 -7.29
C PRO A 57 39.98 -4.17 -8.49
N GLU A 58 38.81 -4.54 -9.04
CA GLU A 58 38.74 -5.44 -10.19
C GLU A 58 39.21 -4.77 -11.49
N SER A 59 38.88 -3.49 -11.66
CA SER A 59 39.23 -2.69 -12.84
C SER A 59 40.62 -2.08 -12.73
N HIS A 60 41.01 -1.58 -11.55
CA HIS A 60 42.24 -0.78 -11.37
C HIS A 60 43.38 -1.52 -10.67
N GLY A 61 43.14 -2.69 -10.08
CA GLY A 61 44.17 -3.36 -9.27
C GLY A 61 45.46 -3.69 -10.04
N TRP A 62 45.33 -4.16 -11.29
CA TRP A 62 46.50 -4.44 -12.15
C TRP A 62 47.22 -3.16 -12.62
N ILE A 63 46.52 -2.02 -12.65
CA ILE A 63 47.07 -0.71 -13.03
C ILE A 63 47.94 -0.19 -11.90
N VAL A 64 47.49 -0.31 -10.64
CA VAL A 64 48.31 0.04 -9.47
C VAL A 64 49.52 -0.88 -9.35
N ASP A 65 49.37 -2.18 -9.64
CA ASP A 65 50.51 -3.10 -9.69
C ASP A 65 51.54 -2.73 -10.78
N ALA A 66 51.11 -2.13 -11.89
CA ALA A 66 51.99 -1.61 -12.93
C ALA A 66 52.67 -0.29 -12.51
N LEU A 67 51.91 0.62 -11.90
CA LEU A 67 52.40 1.89 -11.36
C LEU A 67 53.50 1.68 -10.31
N ARG A 68 53.34 0.71 -9.41
CA ARG A 68 54.36 0.32 -8.41
C ARG A 68 55.67 -0.17 -9.04
N ARG A 69 55.63 -0.69 -10.27
CA ARG A 69 56.81 -1.19 -11.00
C ARG A 69 57.48 -0.11 -11.85
N ARG A 70 56.71 0.85 -12.36
CA ARG A 70 57.22 2.00 -13.10
C ARG A 70 56.43 3.26 -12.73
N PRO A 71 56.98 4.14 -11.88
CA PRO A 71 56.42 5.45 -11.59
C PRO A 71 56.04 6.22 -12.87
N GLY A 72 54.93 6.95 -12.83
CA GLY A 72 54.43 7.71 -13.98
C GLY A 72 53.33 8.68 -13.60
N VAL A 73 52.71 9.28 -14.61
CA VAL A 73 51.64 10.28 -14.43
C VAL A 73 50.34 9.56 -14.09
N VAL A 74 49.66 9.99 -13.04
CA VAL A 74 48.39 9.43 -12.61
C VAL A 74 47.25 10.39 -12.92
N VAL A 75 46.23 9.89 -13.61
CA VAL A 75 44.91 10.53 -13.67
C VAL A 75 44.10 9.96 -12.52
N LEU A 76 43.92 10.77 -11.47
CA LEU A 76 43.25 10.37 -10.25
C LEU A 76 41.77 10.71 -10.35
N HIS A 77 40.94 9.68 -10.47
CA HIS A 77 39.49 9.82 -10.58
C HIS A 77 38.80 9.89 -9.22
N ASP A 78 39.31 9.11 -8.25
CA ASP A 78 38.81 9.08 -6.86
C ASP A 78 39.96 9.37 -5.88
N PHE A 79 39.74 10.23 -4.88
CA PHE A 79 40.74 10.46 -3.82
C PHE A 79 40.67 9.39 -2.73
N VAL A 80 39.47 8.94 -2.38
CA VAL A 80 39.26 7.89 -1.38
C VAL A 80 39.39 6.54 -2.06
N LEU A 81 40.51 5.86 -1.83
CA LEU A 81 40.92 4.61 -2.47
C LEU A 81 40.86 3.38 -1.53
N HIS A 82 40.10 3.47 -0.44
CA HIS A 82 40.06 2.42 0.58
C HIS A 82 39.55 1.07 0.04
N HIS A 83 38.52 1.06 -0.82
CA HIS A 83 38.01 -0.18 -1.42
C HIS A 83 39.04 -0.82 -2.35
N LEU A 84 39.74 -0.02 -3.16
CA LEU A 84 40.85 -0.47 -3.99
C LEU A 84 41.96 -1.10 -3.15
N VAL A 85 42.42 -0.41 -2.10
CA VAL A 85 43.51 -0.88 -1.24
C VAL A 85 43.10 -2.13 -0.46
N ALA A 86 41.87 -2.19 0.07
CA ALA A 86 41.34 -3.39 0.72
C ALA A 86 41.29 -4.59 -0.25
N GLY A 87 40.87 -4.39 -1.50
CA GLY A 87 40.91 -5.43 -2.53
C GLY A 87 42.33 -5.90 -2.89
N LEU A 88 43.27 -4.96 -2.98
CA LEU A 88 44.68 -5.23 -3.28
C LEU A 88 45.45 -5.89 -2.12
N THR A 89 44.95 -5.79 -0.89
CA THR A 89 45.60 -6.33 0.32
C THR A 89 44.78 -7.47 0.91
N ILE A 90 43.70 -7.17 1.64
CA ILE A 90 42.81 -8.14 2.28
C ILE A 90 42.26 -9.14 1.25
N GLY A 91 41.78 -8.66 0.10
CA GLY A 91 41.29 -9.50 -0.99
C GLY A 91 42.34 -10.47 -1.54
N ARG A 92 43.63 -10.13 -1.43
CA ARG A 92 44.78 -10.97 -1.80
C ARG A 92 45.42 -11.71 -0.62
N LYS A 93 44.79 -11.69 0.56
CA LYS A 93 45.28 -12.25 1.83
C LYS A 93 46.58 -11.63 2.35
N ASP A 94 46.85 -10.38 2.00
CA ASP A 94 47.97 -9.59 2.50
C ASP A 94 47.52 -8.67 3.66
N GLY A 95 47.27 -9.28 4.81
CA GLY A 95 46.95 -8.55 6.05
C GLY A 95 48.05 -7.55 6.48
N PRO A 96 49.34 -7.92 6.45
CA PRO A 96 50.43 -6.99 6.74
C PRO A 96 50.45 -5.76 5.82
N GLY A 97 50.15 -5.93 4.53
CA GLY A 97 50.02 -4.82 3.58
C GLY A 97 48.89 -3.86 3.95
N TYR A 98 47.74 -4.38 4.40
CA TYR A 98 46.63 -3.55 4.86
C TYR A 98 46.98 -2.77 6.14
N LEU A 99 47.65 -3.43 7.10
CA LEU A 99 48.14 -2.78 8.32
C LEU A 99 49.12 -1.65 8.01
N ALA A 100 50.03 -1.86 7.07
CA ALA A 100 51.01 -0.86 6.65
C ALA A 100 50.36 0.34 5.92
N ALA A 101 49.37 0.10 5.06
CA ALA A 101 48.65 1.17 4.37
C ALA A 101 47.88 2.05 5.37
N MET A 102 47.17 1.43 6.32
CA MET A 102 46.42 2.13 7.37
C MET A 102 47.33 2.87 8.36
N GLU A 103 48.51 2.31 8.66
CA GLU A 103 49.52 3.01 9.47
C GLU A 103 50.11 4.21 8.75
N ARG A 104 50.32 4.12 7.44
CA ARG A 104 50.85 5.22 6.64
C ARG A 104 49.90 6.43 6.63
N ASP A 105 48.60 6.16 6.54
CA ASP A 105 47.56 7.18 6.39
C ASP A 105 47.14 7.80 7.73
N ALA A 106 47.05 6.99 8.79
CA ALA A 106 46.53 7.42 10.08
C ALA A 106 47.39 7.03 11.30
N GLY A 107 48.65 6.67 11.07
CA GLY A 107 49.62 6.34 12.13
C GLY A 107 49.27 5.08 12.92
N VAL A 108 49.83 4.98 14.13
CA VAL A 108 49.57 3.87 15.06
C VAL A 108 48.07 3.62 15.32
N PRO A 109 47.21 4.65 15.45
CA PRO A 109 45.75 4.45 15.54
C PRO A 109 45.15 3.75 14.31
N GLY A 110 45.57 4.14 13.10
CA GLY A 110 45.16 3.48 11.86
C GLY A 110 45.57 2.00 11.83
N ARG A 111 46.80 1.69 12.27
CA ARG A 111 47.30 0.31 12.38
C ARG A 111 46.47 -0.55 13.34
N LEU A 112 46.12 -0.01 14.52
CA LEU A 112 45.31 -0.70 15.52
C LEU A 112 43.88 -0.94 15.02
N LEU A 113 43.30 0.05 14.36
CA LEU A 113 42.00 -0.08 13.71
C LEU A 113 42.01 -1.19 12.66
N ALA A 114 43.05 -1.21 11.82
CA ALA A 114 43.24 -2.22 10.79
C ALA A 114 43.41 -3.64 11.36
N HIS A 115 44.08 -3.80 12.50
CA HIS A 115 44.12 -5.07 13.24
C HIS A 115 42.72 -5.52 13.66
N GLY A 116 41.90 -4.61 14.20
CA GLY A 116 40.51 -4.90 14.56
C GLY A 116 39.64 -5.33 13.37
N VAL A 117 39.91 -4.78 12.19
CA VAL A 117 39.22 -5.16 10.93
C VAL A 117 39.65 -6.56 10.48
N LEU A 118 40.95 -6.87 10.50
CA LEU A 118 41.47 -8.19 10.12
C LEU A 118 40.98 -9.31 11.06
N ASP A 119 40.80 -9.01 12.34
CA ASP A 119 40.27 -9.94 13.35
C ASP A 119 38.72 -10.01 13.36
N GLY A 120 38.04 -9.23 12.50
CA GLY A 120 36.56 -9.17 12.43
C GLY A 120 35.89 -8.53 13.65
N ARG A 121 36.64 -7.81 14.48
CA ARG A 121 36.14 -7.12 15.69
C ARG A 121 35.64 -5.71 15.42
N VAL A 122 36.02 -5.12 14.29
CA VAL A 122 35.64 -3.78 13.86
C VAL A 122 35.02 -3.86 12.48
N PRO A 123 33.87 -3.21 12.24
CA PRO A 123 33.27 -3.17 10.91
C PRO A 123 34.22 -2.50 9.90
N PRO A 124 34.19 -2.92 8.63
CA PRO A 124 35.08 -2.37 7.62
C PRO A 124 34.97 -0.84 7.50
N PRO A 125 36.05 -0.07 7.66
CA PRO A 125 36.01 1.38 7.59
C PRO A 125 35.58 1.88 6.20
N TRP A 126 35.90 1.14 5.14
CA TRP A 126 35.48 1.48 3.78
C TRP A 126 33.96 1.43 3.57
N GLU A 127 33.21 0.72 4.41
CA GLU A 127 31.73 0.69 4.37
C GLU A 127 31.07 1.70 5.30
N THR A 128 31.80 2.18 6.32
CA THR A 128 31.21 2.93 7.44
C THR A 128 31.70 4.37 7.53
N ARG A 129 32.95 4.63 7.15
CA ARG A 129 33.63 5.92 7.24
C ARG A 129 34.83 6.01 6.27
N PRO A 130 34.61 5.79 4.96
CA PRO A 130 35.70 5.71 3.99
C PRO A 130 36.52 7.01 3.85
N GLU A 131 35.91 8.16 4.12
CA GLU A 131 36.59 9.47 4.02
C GLU A 131 37.62 9.73 5.12
N GLU A 132 37.52 9.04 6.27
CA GLU A 132 38.49 9.18 7.37
C GLU A 132 39.83 8.50 7.07
N PHE A 133 39.85 7.56 6.13
CA PHE A 133 41.02 6.77 5.75
C PHE A 133 41.10 6.65 4.22
N PRO A 134 41.40 7.74 3.49
CA PRO A 134 41.40 7.74 2.04
C PRO A 134 42.41 6.75 1.43
N LEU A 135 43.51 6.43 2.12
CA LEU A 135 44.58 5.53 1.64
C LEU A 135 45.16 5.90 0.26
N ALA A 136 45.04 7.17 -0.13
CA ALA A 136 45.51 7.69 -1.42
C ALA A 136 47.04 7.55 -1.61
N GLY A 137 47.78 7.45 -0.50
CA GLY A 137 49.24 7.32 -0.50
C GLY A 137 49.79 6.14 -1.31
N GLU A 138 48.99 5.07 -1.48
CA GLU A 138 49.37 3.90 -2.29
C GLU A 138 49.49 4.22 -3.80
N VAL A 139 48.86 5.30 -4.25
CA VAL A 139 48.88 5.79 -5.63
C VAL A 139 49.68 7.08 -5.76
N LEU A 140 49.56 8.00 -4.79
CA LEU A 140 50.28 9.27 -4.79
C LEU A 140 51.80 9.09 -4.62
N GLY A 141 52.23 8.13 -3.81
CA GLY A 141 53.66 7.86 -3.58
C GLY A 141 54.46 7.56 -4.85
N PRO A 142 54.03 6.62 -5.72
CA PRO A 142 54.71 6.32 -6.98
C PRO A 142 54.36 7.27 -8.15
N ALA A 143 53.53 8.30 -7.96
CA ALA A 143 53.12 9.21 -9.04
C ALA A 143 54.18 10.29 -9.34
N THR A 144 54.62 10.43 -10.59
CA THR A 144 55.57 11.48 -11.01
C THR A 144 54.90 12.78 -11.45
N GLY A 145 53.60 12.74 -11.73
CA GLY A 145 52.74 13.88 -12.01
C GLY A 145 51.29 13.49 -11.78
N LEU A 146 50.44 14.47 -11.46
CA LEU A 146 49.03 14.24 -11.14
C LEU A 146 48.12 15.04 -12.08
N ILE A 147 47.11 14.39 -12.64
CA ILE A 147 46.02 15.03 -13.36
C ILE A 147 44.76 14.80 -12.52
N VAL A 148 44.15 15.90 -12.09
CA VAL A 148 42.93 15.90 -11.26
C VAL A 148 41.84 16.70 -11.95
N HIS A 149 40.59 16.40 -11.57
CA HIS A 149 39.41 17.00 -12.18
C HIS A 149 38.81 18.17 -11.37
N SER A 150 39.30 18.42 -10.15
CA SER A 150 38.79 19.45 -9.24
C SER A 150 39.89 20.04 -8.34
N ASN A 151 39.69 21.28 -7.89
CA ASN A 151 40.52 21.96 -6.88
C ASN A 151 40.47 21.20 -5.55
N TYR A 152 39.31 20.66 -5.19
CA TYR A 152 39.15 19.86 -3.98
C TYR A 152 40.10 18.66 -3.95
N VAL A 153 40.17 17.89 -5.03
CA VAL A 153 41.08 16.72 -5.09
C VAL A 153 42.55 17.16 -5.19
N GLU A 154 42.82 18.31 -5.82
CA GLU A 154 44.17 18.89 -5.79
C GLU A 154 44.61 19.24 -4.37
N GLU A 155 43.78 19.97 -3.61
CA GLU A 155 44.02 20.35 -2.22
C GLU A 155 44.20 19.11 -1.32
N GLN A 156 43.31 18.13 -1.43
CA GLN A 156 43.42 16.89 -0.67
C GLN A 156 44.72 16.11 -0.99
N ALA A 157 45.16 16.09 -2.26
CA ALA A 157 46.43 15.48 -2.62
C ALA A 157 47.63 16.26 -2.05
N ARG A 158 47.56 17.60 -1.99
CA ARG A 158 48.58 18.44 -1.35
C ARG A 158 48.65 18.18 0.16
N ASP A 159 47.50 18.09 0.82
CA ASP A 159 47.39 17.80 2.25
C ASP A 159 47.91 16.39 2.59
N ALA A 160 47.70 15.42 1.68
CA ALA A 160 48.31 14.09 1.73
C ALA A 160 49.82 14.06 1.33
N ALA A 161 50.49 15.22 1.38
CA ALA A 161 51.91 15.42 1.14
C ALA A 161 52.40 15.12 -0.30
N TYR A 162 51.54 15.25 -1.32
CA TYR A 162 51.98 15.13 -2.72
C TYR A 162 52.75 16.37 -3.20
N GLY A 163 54.06 16.23 -3.40
CA GLY A 163 54.96 17.30 -3.84
C GLY A 163 55.15 17.46 -5.35
N GLY A 164 54.49 16.65 -6.18
CA GLY A 164 54.69 16.63 -7.64
C GLY A 164 53.86 17.66 -8.42
N PRO A 165 54.13 17.85 -9.73
CA PRO A 165 53.35 18.75 -10.59
C PRO A 165 51.90 18.26 -10.76
N ALA A 166 50.93 19.17 -10.63
CA ALA A 166 49.51 18.91 -10.87
C ALA A 166 49.01 19.79 -12.02
N VAL A 167 48.28 19.22 -13.00
CA VAL A 167 47.81 19.92 -14.21
C VAL A 167 46.29 19.86 -14.33
N ARG A 168 45.65 21.01 -14.62
CA ARG A 168 44.18 21.23 -14.70
C ARG A 168 43.65 21.38 -16.14
N ARG A 169 42.33 21.19 -16.36
CA ARG A 169 41.61 21.34 -17.65
C ARG A 169 41.40 22.81 -18.09
N ARG A 170 41.19 23.02 -19.40
CA ARG A 170 41.35 24.28 -20.18
C ARG A 170 40.30 25.40 -20.06
N HIS A 171 39.22 25.28 -19.28
CA HIS A 171 38.28 26.40 -19.02
C HIS A 171 37.82 26.38 -17.55
N PRO A 172 38.71 26.70 -16.60
CA PRO A 172 38.47 26.50 -15.17
C PRO A 172 37.38 27.40 -14.57
N GLN A 173 36.87 28.36 -15.34
CA GLN A 173 35.79 29.29 -14.95
C GLN A 173 34.44 28.96 -15.59
N ALA A 174 34.35 27.96 -16.48
CA ALA A 174 33.08 27.55 -17.06
C ALA A 174 32.15 27.03 -15.94
N LYS A 175 30.93 27.58 -15.88
CA LYS A 175 29.91 27.18 -14.92
C LYS A 175 28.68 26.62 -15.64
N LEU A 176 28.28 25.41 -15.28
CA LEU A 176 27.00 24.83 -15.65
C LEU A 176 25.99 25.11 -14.55
N LEU A 177 24.97 25.91 -14.88
CA LEU A 177 23.87 26.19 -13.97
C LEU A 177 22.71 25.19 -14.20
N LEU A 178 22.46 24.32 -13.23
CA LEU A 178 21.34 23.37 -13.23
C LEU A 178 20.20 23.90 -12.37
N VAL A 179 19.13 24.38 -13.00
CA VAL A 179 17.99 24.99 -12.32
C VAL A 179 16.76 24.08 -12.40
N GLY A 180 16.25 23.64 -11.25
CA GLY A 180 15.00 22.86 -11.16
C GLY A 180 15.03 21.72 -10.14
N THR A 181 13.84 21.31 -9.70
CA THR A 181 13.69 20.27 -8.67
C THR A 181 14.18 18.90 -9.17
N ALA A 182 14.90 18.18 -8.30
CA ALA A 182 15.31 16.81 -8.54
C ALA A 182 14.10 15.89 -8.83
N SER A 183 14.20 15.02 -9.83
CA SER A 183 13.30 13.87 -9.92
C SER A 183 13.72 12.82 -8.89
N ALA A 184 12.76 12.24 -8.15
CA ALA A 184 13.03 11.18 -7.17
C ALA A 184 13.67 9.91 -7.77
N ARG A 185 13.69 9.77 -9.10
CA ARG A 185 14.31 8.65 -9.83
C ARG A 185 15.77 8.91 -10.21
N PHE A 186 16.31 10.09 -9.92
CA PHE A 186 17.66 10.48 -10.32
C PHE A 186 18.45 10.99 -9.10
N ASP A 187 19.59 10.38 -8.83
CA ASP A 187 20.44 10.75 -7.69
C ASP A 187 21.21 12.04 -8.00
N THR A 188 20.72 13.15 -7.46
CA THR A 188 21.28 14.48 -7.70
C THR A 188 22.62 14.73 -7.02
N LYS A 189 23.04 13.85 -6.10
CA LYS A 189 24.38 13.90 -5.49
C LYS A 189 25.48 13.62 -6.52
N ARG A 190 25.15 12.97 -7.64
CA ARG A 190 26.06 12.67 -8.76
C ARG A 190 26.34 13.87 -9.68
N LEU A 191 25.64 14.99 -9.49
CA LEU A 191 25.73 16.19 -10.34
C LEU A 191 26.46 17.37 -9.66
N VAL A 192 27.08 17.16 -8.51
CA VAL A 192 27.80 18.21 -7.78
C VAL A 192 29.30 18.01 -7.97
N GLY A 193 29.93 18.95 -8.66
CA GLY A 193 31.36 18.98 -8.91
C GLY A 193 31.82 20.40 -9.22
N ASP A 194 33.13 20.63 -9.27
CA ASP A 194 33.69 21.94 -9.59
C ASP A 194 33.16 22.45 -10.95
N GLY A 195 32.57 23.64 -10.94
CA GLY A 195 31.97 24.24 -12.14
C GLY A 195 30.50 23.86 -12.40
N VAL A 196 29.82 23.12 -11.52
CA VAL A 196 28.37 22.88 -11.62
C VAL A 196 27.64 23.51 -10.43
N GLU A 197 26.79 24.50 -10.70
CA GLU A 197 25.96 25.15 -9.69
C GLU A 197 24.53 24.65 -9.81
N ARG A 198 24.02 24.01 -8.75
CA ARG A 198 22.65 23.52 -8.71
C ARG A 198 21.80 24.48 -7.91
N ILE A 199 20.75 24.98 -8.53
CA ILE A 199 19.68 25.73 -7.86
C ILE A 199 18.42 24.88 -7.98
N ASP A 200 17.77 24.60 -6.84
CA ASP A 200 16.49 23.89 -6.84
C ASP A 200 15.38 24.78 -7.43
N TYR A 201 14.12 24.54 -7.06
CA TYR A 201 13.00 25.29 -7.62
C TYR A 201 13.17 26.81 -7.43
N VAL A 202 13.06 27.54 -8.54
CA VAL A 202 13.01 29.01 -8.55
C VAL A 202 11.69 29.47 -9.16
N ASP A 203 11.22 30.65 -8.76
CA ASP A 203 10.09 31.29 -9.42
C ASP A 203 10.44 31.71 -10.86
N GLU A 204 9.39 32.03 -11.63
CA GLU A 204 9.51 32.39 -13.05
C GLU A 204 10.47 33.58 -13.24
N GLN A 205 10.32 34.65 -12.44
CA GLN A 205 11.15 35.86 -12.57
C GLN A 205 12.64 35.54 -12.34
N ARG A 206 12.95 34.72 -11.34
CA ARG A 206 14.30 34.27 -11.06
C ARG A 206 14.83 33.36 -12.17
N LEU A 207 14.02 32.46 -12.72
CA LEU A 207 14.39 31.63 -13.86
C LEU A 207 14.79 32.48 -15.08
N TRP A 208 13.97 33.46 -15.45
CA TRP A 208 14.28 34.39 -16.54
C TRP A 208 15.59 35.16 -16.28
N SER A 209 15.82 35.61 -15.05
CA SER A 209 17.06 36.32 -14.70
C SER A 209 18.32 35.43 -14.82
N LEU A 210 18.20 34.15 -14.45
CA LEU A 210 19.30 33.20 -14.51
C LEU A 210 19.60 32.78 -15.96
N MET A 211 18.56 32.49 -16.74
CA MET A 211 18.70 32.20 -18.17
C MET A 211 19.29 33.41 -18.92
N ALA A 212 18.86 34.62 -18.56
CA ALA A 212 19.40 35.86 -19.14
C ALA A 212 20.84 36.15 -18.72
N ALA A 213 21.37 35.48 -17.69
CA ALA A 213 22.77 35.61 -17.27
C ALA A 213 23.69 34.54 -17.89
N CYS A 214 23.13 33.54 -18.58
CA CYS A 214 23.91 32.46 -19.21
C CYS A 214 24.41 32.88 -20.60
N ASP A 215 25.60 32.42 -20.99
CA ASP A 215 26.17 32.65 -22.32
C ASP A 215 25.49 31.78 -23.40
N ALA A 216 25.04 30.58 -23.02
CA ALA A 216 24.26 29.67 -23.85
C ALA A 216 23.31 28.83 -22.99
N CYS A 217 22.23 28.32 -23.58
CA CYS A 217 21.25 27.45 -22.92
C CYS A 217 21.26 26.06 -23.56
N VAL A 218 21.32 25.01 -22.73
CA VAL A 218 21.34 23.61 -23.18
C VAL A 218 20.00 22.95 -22.86
N SER A 219 19.35 22.36 -23.87
CA SER A 219 18.07 21.65 -23.75
C SER A 219 18.13 20.33 -24.51
N LEU A 220 18.86 19.36 -23.97
CA LEU A 220 18.94 18.00 -24.50
C LEU A 220 17.76 17.15 -23.99
N ARG A 221 17.17 16.35 -24.88
CA ARG A 221 15.99 15.55 -24.57
C ARG A 221 15.90 14.29 -25.44
N ALA A 222 16.19 13.15 -24.81
CA ALA A 222 16.04 11.83 -25.41
C ALA A 222 15.54 10.80 -24.36
N PRO A 223 14.55 9.94 -24.70
CA PRO A 223 13.69 10.03 -25.89
C PRO A 223 12.70 11.22 -25.79
N THR A 224 12.28 11.77 -26.93
CA THR A 224 11.15 12.72 -26.99
C THR A 224 9.83 11.97 -27.22
N MET A 225 8.73 12.52 -26.71
CA MET A 225 7.36 12.06 -26.93
C MET A 225 6.62 12.93 -27.96
N GLY A 226 7.33 13.81 -28.69
CA GLY A 226 6.76 14.74 -29.67
C GLY A 226 6.40 16.12 -29.09
N GLU A 227 6.94 16.48 -27.92
CA GLU A 227 6.68 17.75 -27.25
C GLU A 227 7.56 18.92 -27.72
N THR A 228 7.03 20.14 -27.57
CA THR A 228 7.77 21.41 -27.74
C THR A 228 8.30 21.91 -26.39
N SER A 229 9.55 22.39 -26.35
CA SER A 229 10.21 22.82 -25.10
C SER A 229 9.93 24.28 -24.76
N GLY A 230 9.15 24.50 -23.69
CA GLY A 230 8.92 25.83 -23.15
C GLY A 230 10.19 26.52 -22.61
N SER A 231 11.20 25.77 -22.18
CA SER A 231 12.49 26.36 -21.75
C SER A 231 13.36 26.78 -22.94
N ALA A 232 13.32 26.04 -24.05
CA ALA A 232 14.01 26.42 -25.27
C ALA A 232 13.43 27.71 -25.86
N ILE A 233 12.10 27.83 -25.92
CA ILE A 233 11.44 29.06 -26.39
C ILE A 233 11.81 30.26 -25.51
N ARG A 234 11.82 30.11 -24.18
CA ARG A 234 12.26 31.18 -23.27
C ARG A 234 13.70 31.63 -23.50
N ALA A 235 14.61 30.70 -23.76
CA ALA A 235 16.00 31.01 -24.09
C ALA A 235 16.09 31.80 -25.41
N LEU A 236 15.35 31.38 -26.46
CA LEU A 236 15.27 32.13 -27.71
C LEU A 236 14.69 33.53 -27.51
N SER A 237 13.66 33.69 -26.66
CA SER A 237 13.08 35.01 -26.34
C SER A 237 14.04 35.95 -25.63
N LEU A 238 15.04 35.41 -24.93
CA LEU A 238 16.14 36.15 -24.33
C LEU A 238 17.31 36.37 -25.29
N GLY A 239 17.22 35.89 -26.53
CA GLY A 239 18.31 35.92 -27.50
C GLY A 239 19.49 35.04 -27.11
N ARG A 240 19.26 33.94 -26.39
CA ARG A 240 20.34 33.05 -25.94
C ARG A 240 20.59 31.93 -26.95
N PRO A 241 21.85 31.71 -27.38
CA PRO A 241 22.21 30.57 -28.21
C PRO A 241 21.77 29.25 -27.57
N LEU A 242 21.19 28.35 -28.39
CA LEU A 242 20.68 27.06 -27.93
C LEU A 242 21.56 25.90 -28.37
N VAL A 243 21.65 24.88 -27.50
CA VAL A 243 22.14 23.54 -27.86
C VAL A 243 21.04 22.53 -27.55
N VAL A 244 20.62 21.73 -28.55
CA VAL A 244 19.44 20.85 -28.47
C VAL A 244 19.71 19.47 -29.06
N SER A 245 18.93 18.46 -28.69
CA SER A 245 19.00 17.13 -29.31
C SER A 245 18.45 17.17 -30.75
N GLU A 246 19.10 16.48 -31.69
CA GLU A 246 18.67 16.35 -33.09
C GLU A 246 17.54 15.32 -33.22
N LEU A 247 16.41 15.59 -32.57
CA LEU A 247 15.27 14.67 -32.50
C LEU A 247 13.94 15.43 -32.32
N GLY A 248 12.90 15.01 -33.04
CA GLY A 248 11.55 15.59 -32.92
C GLY A 248 11.52 17.09 -33.27
N TRP A 249 10.73 17.87 -32.52
CA TRP A 249 10.58 19.32 -32.73
C TRP A 249 11.91 20.09 -32.68
N PHE A 250 12.87 19.63 -31.88
CA PHE A 250 14.17 20.28 -31.76
C PHE A 250 14.98 20.26 -33.06
N ALA A 251 14.80 19.24 -33.90
CA ALA A 251 15.47 19.14 -35.21
C ALA A 251 14.91 20.15 -36.23
N GLU A 252 13.69 20.66 -36.02
CA GLU A 252 13.03 21.65 -36.88
C GLU A 252 13.51 23.09 -36.64
N LEU A 253 14.21 23.35 -35.53
CA LEU A 253 14.78 24.66 -35.24
C LEU A 253 15.84 25.02 -36.30
N PRO A 254 15.90 26.27 -36.80
CA PRO A 254 16.96 26.68 -37.72
C PRO A 254 18.35 26.52 -37.11
N ASP A 255 19.33 26.08 -37.91
CA ASP A 255 20.73 25.93 -37.47
C ASP A 255 21.35 27.27 -37.04
N SER A 256 20.79 28.39 -37.52
CA SER A 256 21.17 29.74 -37.12
C SER A 256 20.78 30.09 -35.68
N VAL A 257 19.86 29.36 -35.05
CA VAL A 257 19.40 29.64 -33.68
C VAL A 257 19.74 28.53 -32.68
N ALA A 258 19.98 27.30 -33.15
CA ALA A 258 20.29 26.17 -32.29
C ALA A 258 21.35 25.24 -32.92
N LEU A 259 22.38 24.89 -32.14
CA LEU A 259 23.31 23.82 -32.47
C LEU A 259 22.68 22.48 -32.09
N LYS A 260 22.58 21.56 -33.06
CA LYS A 260 21.93 20.26 -32.90
C LYS A 260 22.95 19.18 -32.59
N VAL A 261 22.65 18.37 -31.59
CA VAL A 261 23.49 17.29 -31.11
C VAL A 261 22.81 15.96 -31.45
N PRO A 262 23.45 15.04 -32.20
CA PRO A 262 22.86 13.75 -32.56
C PRO A 262 22.54 12.92 -31.32
N VAL A 263 21.53 12.06 -31.41
CA VAL A 263 21.09 11.17 -30.31
C VAL A 263 21.57 9.75 -30.58
N ASP A 264 22.88 9.61 -30.75
CA ASP A 264 23.59 8.35 -30.98
C ASP A 264 24.94 8.37 -30.25
N GLU A 265 25.88 7.54 -30.69
CA GLU A 265 27.20 7.41 -30.07
C GLU A 265 28.03 8.72 -30.13
N ASP A 266 27.66 9.67 -31.01
CA ASP A 266 28.33 10.95 -31.19
C ASP A 266 27.72 12.11 -30.34
N GLU A 267 26.70 11.84 -29.51
CA GLU A 267 25.99 12.86 -28.71
C GLU A 267 26.97 13.66 -27.81
N VAL A 268 27.82 12.97 -27.05
CA VAL A 268 28.75 13.61 -26.11
C VAL A 268 29.86 14.39 -26.83
N PRO A 269 30.55 13.84 -27.85
CA PRO A 269 31.50 14.61 -28.67
C PRO A 269 30.91 15.85 -29.33
N ALA A 270 29.71 15.76 -29.90
CA ALA A 270 29.06 16.87 -30.57
C ALA A 270 28.60 17.96 -29.59
N LEU A 271 28.09 17.58 -28.42
CA LEU A 271 27.78 18.51 -27.34
C LEU A 271 29.02 19.30 -26.87
N ALA A 272 30.13 18.59 -26.67
CA ALA A 272 31.38 19.23 -26.26
C ALA A 272 31.90 20.23 -27.32
N ALA A 273 31.82 19.86 -28.61
CA ALA A 273 32.21 20.74 -29.71
C ALA A 273 31.30 21.98 -29.82
N ALA A 274 29.99 21.81 -29.63
CA ALA A 274 29.03 22.91 -29.63
C ALA A 274 29.30 23.91 -28.49
N LEU A 275 29.56 23.40 -27.27
CA LEU A 275 29.88 24.25 -26.12
C LEU A 275 31.23 24.95 -26.27
N GLU A 276 32.25 24.29 -26.82
CA GLU A 276 33.56 24.91 -27.10
C GLU A 276 33.44 26.01 -28.16
N LEU A 277 32.65 25.79 -29.23
CA LEU A 277 32.40 26.80 -30.25
C LEU A 277 31.75 28.06 -29.65
N LEU A 278 30.73 27.87 -28.82
CA LEU A 278 30.05 28.97 -28.14
C LEU A 278 30.97 29.65 -27.12
N ALA A 279 31.80 28.91 -26.39
CA ALA A 279 32.72 29.49 -25.41
C ALA A 279 33.91 30.23 -26.05
N SER A 280 34.32 29.85 -27.27
CA SER A 280 35.52 30.39 -27.93
C SER A 280 35.24 31.40 -29.03
N SER A 281 33.99 31.60 -29.45
CA SER A 281 33.61 32.48 -30.55
C SER A 281 32.47 33.43 -30.20
N GLU A 282 32.84 34.59 -29.65
CA GLU A 282 31.90 35.72 -29.41
C GLU A 282 31.14 36.14 -30.69
N PRO A 283 31.75 36.23 -31.89
CA PRO A 283 31.01 36.55 -33.11
C PRO A 283 29.91 35.53 -33.43
N THR A 284 30.16 34.24 -33.18
CA THR A 284 29.17 33.17 -33.40
C THR A 284 28.04 33.28 -32.39
N GLN A 285 28.35 33.53 -31.11
CA GLN A 285 27.32 33.77 -30.09
C GLN A 285 26.42 34.97 -30.45
N LEU A 286 27.00 36.10 -30.85
CA LEU A 286 26.24 37.30 -31.21
C LEU A 286 25.35 37.06 -32.43
N ALA A 287 25.87 36.41 -33.48
CA ALA A 287 25.10 36.07 -34.66
C ALA A 287 23.91 35.15 -34.34
N MET A 288 24.13 34.12 -33.51
CA MET A 288 23.05 33.24 -33.05
C MET A 288 22.05 33.96 -32.15
N SER A 289 22.51 34.91 -31.33
CA SER A 289 21.65 35.72 -30.47
C SER A 289 20.71 36.62 -31.27
N GLU A 290 21.23 37.29 -32.31
CA GLU A 290 20.43 38.10 -33.24
C GLU A 290 19.42 37.23 -34.00
N ALA A 291 19.86 36.09 -34.52
CA ALA A 291 18.99 35.14 -35.22
C ALA A 291 17.87 34.60 -34.32
N ALA A 292 18.15 34.32 -33.04
CA ALA A 292 17.17 33.86 -32.07
C ALA A 292 16.08 34.92 -31.81
N LEU A 293 16.48 36.19 -31.64
CA LEU A 293 15.54 37.30 -31.47
C LEU A 293 14.68 37.54 -32.72
N GLU A 294 15.27 37.45 -33.91
CA GLU A 294 14.54 37.56 -35.17
C GLU A 294 13.54 36.41 -35.34
N TYR A 295 13.97 35.18 -35.06
CA TYR A 295 13.12 33.99 -35.10
C TYR A 295 11.92 34.12 -34.15
N VAL A 296 12.13 34.58 -32.92
CA VAL A 296 11.04 34.82 -31.96
C VAL A 296 10.08 35.89 -32.44
N ARG A 297 10.56 37.02 -32.98
CA ARG A 297 9.68 38.05 -33.54
C ARG A 297 8.84 37.53 -34.71
N ARG A 298 9.36 36.59 -35.50
CA ARG A 298 8.68 36.07 -36.67
C ARG A 298 7.68 34.95 -36.34
N GLU A 299 8.10 33.99 -35.51
CA GLU A 299 7.36 32.74 -35.26
C GLU A 299 6.68 32.68 -33.89
N HIS A 300 7.10 33.51 -32.93
CA HIS A 300 6.66 33.45 -31.53
C HIS A 300 6.16 34.80 -31.00
N ASP A 301 5.89 35.76 -31.88
CA ASP A 301 5.19 36.99 -31.51
C ASP A 301 3.79 36.65 -31.01
N LEU A 302 3.46 37.10 -29.80
CA LEU A 302 2.21 36.73 -29.13
C LEU A 302 0.98 37.26 -29.88
N GLY A 303 1.09 38.39 -30.57
CA GLY A 303 0.00 38.93 -31.40
C GLY A 303 -0.26 38.01 -32.60
N ARG A 304 0.79 37.69 -33.35
CA ARG A 304 0.71 36.78 -34.51
C ARG A 304 0.28 35.36 -34.12
N VAL A 305 0.80 34.82 -33.01
CA VAL A 305 0.37 33.51 -32.49
C VAL A 305 -1.09 33.56 -32.06
N ALA A 306 -1.56 34.64 -31.43
CA ALA A 306 -2.97 34.81 -31.11
C ALA A 306 -3.84 34.84 -32.38
N GLU A 307 -3.42 35.54 -33.43
CA GLU A 307 -4.10 35.54 -34.74
C GLU A 307 -4.14 34.15 -35.37
N GLN A 308 -3.04 33.40 -35.34
CA GLN A 308 -2.99 32.02 -35.82
C GLN A 308 -3.89 31.09 -34.99
N TYR A 309 -3.97 31.29 -33.68
CA TYR A 309 -4.91 30.57 -32.82
C TYR A 309 -6.35 30.91 -33.16
N VAL A 310 -6.66 32.19 -33.43
CA VAL A 310 -8.00 32.60 -33.90
C VAL A 310 -8.33 31.89 -35.22
N ALA A 311 -7.43 31.95 -36.21
CA ALA A 311 -7.63 31.28 -37.50
C ALA A 311 -7.80 29.75 -37.35
N ALA A 312 -6.98 29.10 -36.53
CA ALA A 312 -7.08 27.67 -36.27
C ALA A 312 -8.34 27.30 -35.47
N LEU A 313 -8.80 28.17 -34.56
CA LEU A 313 -10.06 27.99 -33.83
C LEU A 313 -11.27 28.20 -34.75
N GLU A 314 -11.22 29.14 -35.69
CA GLU A 314 -12.24 29.34 -36.72
C GLU A 314 -12.33 28.13 -37.65
N GLU A 315 -11.19 27.58 -38.04
CA GLU A 315 -11.10 26.35 -38.83
C GLU A 315 -11.61 25.12 -38.06
N ALA A 316 -11.15 24.94 -36.81
CA ALA A 316 -11.47 23.78 -35.96
C ALA A 316 -12.89 23.82 -35.39
N ALA A 317 -13.46 25.01 -35.15
CA ALA A 317 -14.88 25.17 -34.80
C ALA A 317 -15.80 24.83 -35.97
N GLY A 318 -15.24 24.62 -37.17
CA GLY A 318 -15.96 24.35 -38.40
C GLY A 318 -16.84 25.54 -38.74
N GLY A 319 -16.34 26.49 -39.53
CA GLY A 319 -16.95 27.80 -39.83
C GLY A 319 -18.49 27.85 -39.97
N THR A 320 -19.11 26.74 -40.33
CA THR A 320 -20.55 26.47 -40.23
C THR A 320 -21.21 26.69 -38.85
N LEU A 321 -20.59 26.33 -37.71
CA LEU A 321 -21.19 26.47 -36.38
C LEU A 321 -21.22 27.93 -35.90
N VAL A 322 -20.18 28.69 -36.27
CA VAL A 322 -20.08 30.13 -36.01
C VAL A 322 -21.03 30.89 -36.94
N ALA A 323 -21.09 30.54 -38.22
CA ALA A 323 -22.07 31.09 -39.16
C ALA A 323 -23.52 30.83 -38.70
N ASP A 324 -23.84 29.60 -38.27
CA ASP A 324 -25.16 29.26 -37.76
C ASP A 324 -25.51 30.00 -36.46
N ALA A 325 -24.52 30.32 -35.61
CA ALA A 325 -24.73 31.11 -34.39
C ALA A 325 -25.02 32.59 -34.73
N VAL A 326 -24.22 33.18 -35.62
CA VAL A 326 -24.39 34.57 -36.07
C VAL A 326 -25.72 34.75 -36.81
N VAL A 327 -26.09 33.82 -37.72
CA VAL A 327 -27.39 33.85 -38.40
C VAL A 327 -28.55 33.71 -37.41
N ARG A 328 -28.42 32.88 -36.37
CA ARG A 328 -29.45 32.75 -35.32
C ARG A 328 -29.62 34.03 -34.49
N ASP A 329 -28.52 34.72 -34.18
CA ASP A 329 -28.57 35.97 -33.40
C ASP A 329 -29.10 37.13 -34.25
N VAL A 330 -28.73 37.21 -35.54
CA VAL A 330 -29.29 38.19 -36.50
C VAL A 330 -30.78 37.93 -36.72
N ALA A 331 -31.20 36.67 -36.87
CA ALA A 331 -32.62 36.30 -37.00
C ALA A 331 -33.42 36.65 -35.74
N ARG A 332 -32.82 36.50 -34.54
CA ARG A 332 -33.45 36.87 -33.27
C ARG A 332 -33.61 38.39 -33.16
N ALA A 333 -32.56 39.15 -33.46
CA ALA A 333 -32.59 40.61 -33.44
C ALA A 333 -33.59 41.18 -34.47
N ALA A 334 -33.66 40.58 -35.67
CA ALA A 334 -34.63 40.95 -36.70
C ALA A 334 -36.09 40.69 -36.26
N ALA A 335 -36.34 39.59 -35.54
CA ALA A 335 -37.65 39.29 -34.96
C ALA A 335 -38.03 40.26 -33.83
N GLU A 336 -37.07 40.69 -33.00
CA GLU A 336 -37.28 41.66 -31.92
C GLU A 336 -37.68 43.06 -32.45
N ILE A 337 -37.23 43.43 -33.65
CA ILE A 337 -37.62 44.68 -34.33
C ILE A 337 -38.81 44.52 -35.29
N GLY A 338 -39.47 43.36 -35.29
CA GLY A 338 -40.73 43.13 -35.99
C GLY A 338 -40.61 42.78 -37.48
N ILE A 339 -39.46 42.28 -37.94
CA ILE A 339 -39.30 41.82 -39.33
C ILE A 339 -39.84 40.39 -39.46
N GLU A 340 -40.93 40.24 -40.20
CA GLU A 340 -41.57 38.93 -40.44
C GLU A 340 -40.87 38.13 -41.57
N PRO A 341 -40.82 36.79 -41.46
CA PRO A 341 -40.26 35.92 -42.51
C PRO A 341 -41.04 36.04 -43.83
N GLY A 342 -40.35 36.21 -44.95
CA GLY A 342 -40.95 36.26 -46.30
C GLY A 342 -41.24 37.68 -46.82
N THR A 343 -40.83 38.71 -46.09
CA THR A 343 -40.83 40.10 -46.55
C THR A 343 -39.65 40.36 -47.51
N SER A 344 -39.76 41.37 -48.39
CA SER A 344 -38.67 41.75 -49.31
C SER A 344 -37.37 42.11 -48.57
N PHE A 345 -37.48 42.74 -47.41
CA PHE A 345 -36.34 43.05 -46.54
C PHE A 345 -35.68 41.81 -45.95
N SER A 346 -36.46 40.79 -45.55
CA SER A 346 -35.91 39.51 -45.07
C SER A 346 -35.18 38.73 -46.17
N ALA A 347 -35.60 38.88 -47.44
CA ALA A 347 -34.93 38.30 -48.60
C ALA A 347 -33.61 39.03 -48.91
N GLU A 348 -33.61 40.37 -48.90
CA GLU A 348 -32.39 41.18 -49.10
C GLU A 348 -31.35 40.92 -47.98
N LEU A 349 -31.80 40.80 -46.73
CA LEU A 349 -30.93 40.46 -45.60
C LEU A 349 -30.32 39.05 -45.76
N ALA A 350 -31.09 38.07 -46.24
CA ALA A 350 -30.60 36.72 -46.51
C ALA A 350 -29.58 36.70 -47.67
N GLU A 351 -29.80 37.49 -48.71
CA GLU A 351 -28.89 37.64 -49.86
C GLU A 351 -27.57 38.29 -49.43
N ARG A 352 -27.61 39.37 -48.64
CA ARG A 352 -26.39 39.99 -48.08
C ARG A 352 -25.63 39.06 -47.14
N LEU A 353 -26.33 38.24 -46.34
CA LEU A 353 -25.69 37.23 -45.50
C LEU A 353 -25.05 36.10 -46.33
N ASP A 354 -25.57 35.80 -47.51
CA ASP A 354 -24.98 34.84 -48.46
C ASP A 354 -23.71 35.42 -49.12
N GLU A 355 -23.71 36.72 -49.46
CA GLU A 355 -22.54 37.43 -50.02
C GLU A 355 -21.31 37.45 -49.08
N VAL A 356 -21.52 37.49 -47.76
CA VAL A 356 -20.45 37.35 -46.76
C VAL A 356 -20.23 35.90 -46.30
N GLY A 357 -20.84 34.92 -46.97
CA GLY A 357 -20.62 33.49 -46.73
C GLY A 357 -21.27 32.92 -45.46
N LEU A 358 -22.28 33.62 -44.92
CA LEU A 358 -22.96 33.28 -43.65
C LEU A 358 -24.32 32.60 -43.85
N ALA A 359 -25.00 32.76 -44.99
CA ALA A 359 -26.23 32.03 -45.33
C ALA A 359 -25.94 30.86 -46.29
N ARG A 360 -26.78 29.81 -46.28
CA ARG A 360 -26.60 28.57 -47.07
C ARG A 360 -27.76 28.37 -48.05
N ASN A 361 -27.57 28.68 -49.33
CA ASN A 361 -28.44 28.20 -50.40
C ASN A 361 -27.66 27.42 -51.47
N GLY A 362 -27.17 26.23 -51.11
CA GLY A 362 -26.60 25.27 -52.06
C GLY A 362 -26.03 24.05 -51.34
N ARG A 363 -26.71 22.91 -51.42
CA ARG A 363 -26.39 21.67 -50.67
C ARG A 363 -24.93 21.22 -50.86
N PRO A 364 -24.14 21.01 -49.78
CA PRO A 364 -23.02 20.08 -49.84
C PRO A 364 -23.58 18.66 -49.82
N GLU A 365 -22.98 17.74 -50.59
CA GLU A 365 -23.17 16.31 -50.32
C GLU A 365 -22.92 16.02 -48.83
N PRO A 366 -23.71 15.16 -48.18
CA PRO A 366 -23.49 14.83 -46.79
C PRO A 366 -22.07 14.32 -46.65
N ALA A 367 -21.26 15.00 -45.83
CA ALA A 367 -19.93 14.54 -45.50
C ALA A 367 -20.03 13.05 -45.14
N PRO A 368 -19.15 12.18 -45.69
CA PRO A 368 -19.20 10.77 -45.37
C PRO A 368 -19.18 10.66 -43.85
N PRO A 369 -20.08 9.85 -43.24
CA PRO A 369 -20.18 9.78 -41.80
C PRO A 369 -18.79 9.50 -41.26
N ILE A 370 -18.28 10.41 -40.41
CA ILE A 370 -17.01 10.21 -39.68
C ILE A 370 -17.06 8.76 -39.23
N PRO A 371 -16.11 7.89 -39.64
CA PRO A 371 -16.21 6.48 -39.33
C PRO A 371 -16.27 6.38 -37.81
N ARG A 372 -17.49 6.16 -37.29
CA ARG A 372 -17.70 5.89 -35.87
C ARG A 372 -16.72 4.78 -35.57
N SER A 373 -15.75 5.07 -34.69
CA SER A 373 -14.76 4.10 -34.27
C SER A 373 -15.50 2.79 -33.96
N ARG A 374 -14.92 1.63 -34.28
CA ARG A 374 -15.58 0.33 -34.05
C ARG A 374 -16.14 0.23 -32.61
N VAL A 375 -15.47 0.92 -31.67
CA VAL A 375 -15.83 1.12 -30.26
C VAL A 375 -17.18 1.83 -30.05
N ALA A 376 -17.50 2.87 -30.82
CA ALA A 376 -18.76 3.64 -30.72
C ALA A 376 -19.99 2.90 -31.26
N ARG A 377 -19.79 1.76 -31.96
CA ARG A 377 -20.89 0.88 -32.44
C ARG A 377 -21.31 -0.17 -31.42
N VAL A 378 -20.51 -0.39 -30.37
CA VAL A 378 -20.81 -1.36 -29.32
C VAL A 378 -21.92 -0.80 -28.43
N PRO A 379 -23.01 -1.55 -28.20
CA PRO A 379 -24.13 -1.04 -27.41
C PRO A 379 -23.71 -0.83 -25.94
N PRO A 380 -24.26 0.17 -25.22
CA PRO A 380 -23.86 0.46 -23.85
C PRO A 380 -23.97 -0.71 -22.87
N TRP A 381 -24.91 -1.63 -23.09
CA TRP A 381 -25.05 -2.83 -22.25
C TRP A 381 -23.84 -3.76 -22.36
N ALA A 382 -23.18 -3.84 -23.53
CA ALA A 382 -22.01 -4.68 -23.73
C ALA A 382 -20.78 -4.09 -23.01
N TRP A 383 -20.64 -2.76 -23.02
CA TRP A 383 -19.62 -2.08 -22.20
C TRP A 383 -19.85 -2.27 -20.70
N LEU A 384 -21.10 -2.12 -20.25
CA LEU A 384 -21.45 -2.34 -18.86
C LEU A 384 -21.18 -3.79 -18.42
N ALA A 385 -21.54 -4.76 -19.26
CA ALA A 385 -21.22 -6.17 -19.02
C ALA A 385 -19.70 -6.41 -18.96
N ALA A 386 -18.93 -5.79 -19.87
CA ALA A 386 -17.47 -5.87 -19.85
C ALA A 386 -16.87 -5.29 -18.55
N VAL A 387 -17.38 -4.16 -18.05
CA VAL A 387 -16.97 -3.57 -16.76
C VAL A 387 -17.24 -4.53 -15.60
N VAL A 388 -18.44 -5.13 -15.54
CA VAL A 388 -18.80 -6.10 -14.50
C VAL A 388 -17.90 -7.33 -14.55
N VAL A 389 -17.72 -7.92 -15.74
CA VAL A 389 -16.90 -9.13 -15.91
C VAL A 389 -15.44 -8.86 -15.60
N PHE A 390 -14.88 -7.76 -16.11
CA PHE A 390 -13.51 -7.37 -15.83
C PHE A 390 -13.29 -7.16 -14.33
N SER A 391 -14.19 -6.42 -13.68
CA SER A 391 -14.15 -6.21 -12.23
C SER A 391 -14.19 -7.54 -11.48
N ALA A 392 -15.14 -8.42 -11.80
CA ALA A 392 -15.28 -9.71 -11.11
C ALA A 392 -14.05 -10.61 -11.27
N VAL A 393 -13.46 -10.68 -12.47
CA VAL A 393 -12.24 -11.46 -12.74
C VAL A 393 -11.03 -10.87 -12.02
N PHE A 394 -10.89 -9.54 -12.05
CA PHE A 394 -9.82 -8.85 -11.34
C PHE A 394 -9.90 -9.08 -9.83
N ARG A 395 -11.09 -8.92 -9.24
CA ARG A 395 -11.34 -9.15 -7.81
C ARG A 395 -11.17 -10.62 -7.42
N TYR A 396 -11.59 -11.54 -8.27
CA TYR A 396 -11.31 -12.97 -8.09
C TYR A 396 -9.80 -13.21 -7.96
N GLY A 397 -8.99 -12.68 -8.86
CA GLY A 397 -7.53 -12.82 -8.83
C GLY A 397 -6.89 -12.29 -7.54
N LEU A 398 -7.32 -11.13 -7.05
CA LEU A 398 -6.86 -10.55 -5.79
C LEU A 398 -7.34 -11.36 -4.58
N SER A 399 -8.59 -11.80 -4.57
CA SER A 399 -9.17 -12.61 -3.48
C SER A 399 -8.41 -13.92 -3.22
N ARG A 400 -7.69 -14.46 -4.21
CA ARG A 400 -6.86 -15.68 -4.06
C ARG A 400 -5.65 -15.48 -3.14
N ARG A 401 -5.20 -14.24 -2.93
CA ARG A 401 -4.07 -13.90 -2.05
C ARG A 401 -4.45 -13.89 -0.58
N VAL A 402 -5.72 -13.66 -0.27
CA VAL A 402 -6.27 -13.79 1.08
C VAL A 402 -6.48 -15.28 1.33
N VAL A 403 -5.59 -15.91 2.09
CA VAL A 403 -5.53 -17.37 2.20
C VAL A 403 -6.43 -17.93 3.30
N ALA A 404 -6.70 -17.15 4.34
CA ALA A 404 -7.50 -17.50 5.51
C ALA A 404 -8.39 -16.34 5.95
N PRO A 405 -9.49 -16.62 6.67
CA PRO A 405 -10.23 -15.58 7.37
C PRO A 405 -9.32 -14.87 8.38
N TRP A 406 -9.54 -13.59 8.61
CA TRP A 406 -8.75 -12.83 9.59
C TRP A 406 -9.55 -11.72 10.24
N ILE A 407 -10.67 -11.30 9.63
CA ILE A 407 -11.68 -10.44 10.25
C ILE A 407 -12.54 -11.34 11.14
N MET A 408 -11.96 -11.73 12.27
CA MET A 408 -12.48 -12.79 13.11
C MET A 408 -13.64 -12.40 14.01
N VAL A 409 -14.34 -13.46 14.38
CA VAL A 409 -15.76 -13.58 14.73
C VAL A 409 -16.67 -13.43 13.52
N ASP A 410 -16.61 -12.33 12.77
CA ASP A 410 -17.57 -12.06 11.69
C ASP A 410 -17.47 -13.08 10.54
N GLU A 411 -16.27 -13.29 9.96
CA GLU A 411 -16.11 -14.27 8.87
C GLU A 411 -16.50 -15.69 9.30
N LEU A 412 -16.24 -16.03 10.56
CA LEU A 412 -16.63 -17.31 11.15
C LEU A 412 -18.16 -17.42 11.21
N ILE A 413 -18.86 -16.43 11.77
CA ILE A 413 -20.34 -16.40 11.83
C ILE A 413 -20.94 -16.56 10.44
N TYR A 414 -20.53 -15.76 9.46
CA TYR A 414 -21.11 -15.84 8.11
C TYR A 414 -20.83 -17.19 7.44
N SER A 415 -19.65 -17.77 7.68
CA SER A 415 -19.34 -19.11 7.20
C SER A 415 -20.19 -20.19 7.87
N GLU A 416 -20.37 -20.15 9.19
CA GLU A 416 -21.15 -21.13 9.95
C GLU A 416 -22.64 -21.05 9.61
N LEU A 417 -23.18 -19.84 9.45
CA LEU A 417 -24.55 -19.64 8.97
C LEU A 417 -24.77 -20.23 7.58
N ALA A 418 -23.79 -20.11 6.68
CA ALA A 418 -23.88 -20.66 5.34
C ALA A 418 -23.70 -22.18 5.32
N LYS A 419 -22.77 -22.73 6.11
CA LYS A 419 -22.53 -24.17 6.28
C LYS A 419 -23.77 -24.86 6.88
N SER A 420 -24.30 -24.31 7.98
CA SER A 420 -25.49 -24.84 8.65
C SER A 420 -26.71 -24.79 7.76
N PHE A 421 -26.95 -23.68 7.04
CA PHE A 421 -28.05 -23.59 6.10
C PHE A 421 -27.91 -24.59 4.94
N ALA A 422 -26.71 -24.75 4.39
CA ALA A 422 -26.44 -25.74 3.35
C ALA A 422 -26.66 -27.19 3.80
N ALA A 423 -26.45 -27.48 5.10
CA ALA A 423 -26.59 -28.81 5.67
C ALA A 423 -28.01 -29.12 6.19
N THR A 424 -28.66 -28.16 6.85
CA THR A 424 -29.91 -28.38 7.62
C THR A 424 -31.07 -27.51 7.17
N GLY A 425 -30.83 -26.46 6.37
CA GLY A 425 -31.82 -25.44 6.05
C GLY A 425 -32.06 -24.40 7.15
N HIS A 426 -31.29 -24.46 8.25
CA HIS A 426 -31.39 -23.54 9.37
C HIS A 426 -30.10 -22.74 9.55
N PHE A 427 -30.24 -21.47 9.91
CA PHE A 427 -29.14 -20.57 10.25
C PHE A 427 -28.71 -20.80 11.71
N LEU A 428 -27.61 -21.52 11.88
CA LEU A 428 -27.08 -21.94 13.18
C LEU A 428 -25.60 -21.58 13.31
N VAL A 429 -25.20 -21.18 14.51
CA VAL A 429 -23.80 -21.09 14.93
C VAL A 429 -23.65 -21.96 16.16
N ARG A 430 -22.82 -23.00 16.10
CA ARG A 430 -22.65 -24.00 17.18
C ARG A 430 -24.00 -24.55 17.68
N ASP A 431 -24.84 -24.95 16.75
CA ASP A 431 -26.21 -25.48 16.97
C ASP A 431 -27.23 -24.53 17.61
N VAL A 432 -26.89 -23.24 17.77
CA VAL A 432 -27.79 -22.22 18.30
C VAL A 432 -28.25 -21.29 17.18
N HIS A 433 -29.56 -20.97 17.15
CA HIS A 433 -30.09 -19.98 16.23
C HIS A 433 -29.47 -18.60 16.47
N HIS A 434 -28.83 -18.07 15.43
CA HIS A 434 -28.12 -16.81 15.49
C HIS A 434 -28.77 -15.81 14.53
N GLY A 435 -29.77 -15.07 15.01
CA GLY A 435 -30.73 -14.33 14.17
C GLY A 435 -30.40 -12.87 13.84
N ALA A 436 -29.23 -12.35 14.23
CA ALA A 436 -28.96 -10.90 14.21
C ALA A 436 -28.02 -10.41 13.08
N TYR A 437 -27.44 -11.31 12.28
CA TYR A 437 -26.33 -10.99 11.38
C TYR A 437 -26.71 -10.89 9.88
N GLY A 438 -28.01 -10.88 9.56
CA GLY A 438 -28.48 -10.81 8.17
C GLY A 438 -28.39 -12.16 7.44
N ALA A 439 -29.51 -12.58 6.83
CA ALA A 439 -29.64 -13.89 6.21
C ALA A 439 -29.23 -13.92 4.72
N VAL A 440 -29.22 -12.76 4.06
CA VAL A 440 -29.05 -12.69 2.60
C VAL A 440 -27.66 -13.16 2.16
N TYR A 441 -26.61 -12.68 2.82
CA TYR A 441 -25.24 -13.03 2.43
C TYR A 441 -24.93 -14.52 2.66
N PRO A 442 -25.16 -15.10 3.87
CA PRO A 442 -24.98 -16.54 4.08
C PRO A 442 -25.77 -17.41 3.12
N LEU A 443 -27.00 -17.03 2.78
CA LEU A 443 -27.84 -17.74 1.80
C LEU A 443 -27.20 -17.79 0.40
N LEU A 444 -26.60 -16.68 -0.05
CA LEU A 444 -25.98 -16.59 -1.38
C LEU A 444 -24.67 -17.39 -1.48
N ILE A 445 -23.92 -17.52 -0.38
CA ILE A 445 -22.68 -18.30 -0.35
C ILE A 445 -22.89 -19.78 0.07
N ALA A 446 -24.06 -20.14 0.62
CA ALA A 446 -24.41 -21.52 1.01
C ALA A 446 -24.18 -22.57 -0.11
N PRO A 447 -24.46 -22.31 -1.41
CA PRO A 447 -24.17 -23.26 -2.47
C PRO A 447 -22.69 -23.67 -2.55
N ALA A 448 -21.75 -22.78 -2.24
CA ALA A 448 -20.32 -23.11 -2.22
C ALA A 448 -20.02 -24.21 -1.19
N TRP A 449 -20.62 -24.11 0.00
CA TRP A 449 -20.48 -25.07 1.08
C TRP A 449 -21.18 -26.41 0.81
N ARG A 450 -22.21 -26.40 -0.05
CA ARG A 450 -22.93 -27.60 -0.49
C ARG A 450 -22.16 -28.38 -1.56
N VAL A 451 -21.54 -27.67 -2.51
CA VAL A 451 -20.89 -28.25 -3.69
C VAL A 451 -19.49 -28.76 -3.38
N PHE A 452 -18.68 -27.98 -2.67
CA PHE A 452 -17.29 -28.34 -2.38
C PHE A 452 -17.18 -29.13 -1.09
N SER A 453 -16.47 -30.25 -1.13
CA SER A 453 -16.23 -31.09 0.05
C SER A 453 -15.14 -30.54 0.96
N SER A 454 -14.09 -29.96 0.39
CA SER A 454 -13.02 -29.29 1.13
C SER A 454 -13.45 -27.87 1.51
N VAL A 455 -13.23 -27.51 2.78
CA VAL A 455 -13.55 -26.18 3.31
C VAL A 455 -12.69 -25.07 2.68
N PRO A 456 -11.37 -25.25 2.47
CA PRO A 456 -10.57 -24.32 1.67
C PRO A 456 -11.12 -24.01 0.27
N ASP A 457 -11.63 -25.03 -0.44
CA ASP A 457 -12.21 -24.85 -1.78
C ASP A 457 -13.58 -24.17 -1.70
N ALA A 458 -14.40 -24.53 -0.71
CA ALA A 458 -15.67 -23.86 -0.45
C ALA A 458 -15.47 -22.37 -0.10
N TYR A 459 -14.44 -22.04 0.70
CA TYR A 459 -14.06 -20.66 1.02
C TYR A 459 -13.64 -19.89 -0.24
N ALA A 460 -12.83 -20.51 -1.11
CA ALA A 460 -12.47 -19.93 -2.39
C ALA A 460 -13.68 -19.65 -3.30
N ALA A 461 -14.61 -20.61 -3.38
CA ALA A 461 -15.84 -20.48 -4.16
C ALA A 461 -16.76 -19.39 -3.59
N ALA A 462 -16.91 -19.31 -2.26
CA ALA A 462 -17.69 -18.26 -1.60
C ALA A 462 -17.16 -16.85 -1.90
N LYS A 463 -15.83 -16.65 -1.89
CA LYS A 463 -15.20 -15.38 -2.29
C LYS A 463 -15.35 -15.08 -3.78
N THR A 464 -15.40 -16.10 -4.62
CA THR A 464 -15.70 -15.95 -6.05
C THR A 464 -17.14 -15.43 -6.24
N ILE A 465 -18.10 -15.98 -5.50
CA ILE A 465 -19.47 -15.47 -5.47
C ILE A 465 -19.48 -14.00 -4.99
N GLY A 466 -18.77 -13.68 -3.90
CA GLY A 466 -18.63 -12.31 -3.40
C GLY A 466 -18.05 -11.33 -4.43
N SER A 467 -17.04 -11.77 -5.19
CA SER A 467 -16.43 -10.98 -6.28
C SER A 467 -17.43 -10.63 -7.37
N VAL A 468 -18.27 -11.58 -7.79
CA VAL A 468 -19.32 -11.33 -8.77
C VAL A 468 -20.39 -10.40 -8.19
N LEU A 469 -20.90 -10.71 -7.00
CA LEU A 469 -21.97 -9.93 -6.35
C LEU A 469 -21.58 -8.46 -6.20
N MET A 470 -20.40 -8.18 -5.67
CA MET A 470 -19.97 -6.80 -5.42
C MET A 470 -19.72 -6.03 -6.74
N SER A 471 -19.22 -6.70 -7.78
CA SER A 471 -19.04 -6.10 -9.11
C SER A 471 -20.36 -5.77 -9.83
N LEU A 472 -21.48 -6.41 -9.47
CA LEU A 472 -22.80 -6.05 -9.99
C LEU A 472 -23.21 -4.61 -9.62
N THR A 473 -22.55 -3.97 -8.66
CA THR A 473 -22.78 -2.57 -8.29
C THR A 473 -22.66 -1.60 -9.48
N ALA A 474 -21.84 -1.92 -10.49
CA ALA A 474 -21.75 -1.12 -11.72
C ALA A 474 -23.12 -0.91 -12.40
N ILE A 475 -24.04 -1.88 -12.30
CA ILE A 475 -25.35 -1.85 -12.95
C ILE A 475 -26.27 -0.77 -12.36
N PRO A 476 -26.63 -0.79 -11.05
CA PRO A 476 -27.46 0.26 -10.48
C PRO A 476 -26.77 1.62 -10.52
N VAL A 477 -25.43 1.69 -10.43
CA VAL A 477 -24.68 2.95 -10.62
C VAL A 477 -24.87 3.50 -12.02
N TYR A 478 -24.75 2.68 -13.07
CA TYR A 478 -24.97 3.12 -14.45
C TYR A 478 -26.38 3.70 -14.63
N PHE A 479 -27.42 3.00 -14.17
CA PHE A 479 -28.80 3.48 -14.33
C PHE A 479 -29.11 4.72 -13.50
N LEU A 480 -28.49 4.87 -12.32
CA LEU A 480 -28.59 6.07 -11.51
C LEU A 480 -27.88 7.24 -12.19
N ALA A 481 -26.66 7.02 -12.68
CA ALA A 481 -25.86 8.00 -13.41
C ALA A 481 -26.55 8.50 -14.67
N ARG A 482 -27.23 7.60 -15.42
CA ARG A 482 -27.98 7.94 -16.65
C ARG A 482 -29.10 8.97 -16.45
N ARG A 483 -29.50 9.25 -15.21
CA ARG A 483 -30.47 10.31 -14.87
C ARG A 483 -29.88 11.71 -14.95
N LEU A 484 -28.56 11.82 -14.77
CA LEU A 484 -27.85 13.09 -14.70
C LEU A 484 -26.80 13.25 -15.79
N LEU A 485 -26.29 12.13 -16.32
CA LEU A 485 -25.13 12.06 -17.19
C LEU A 485 -25.45 11.46 -18.55
N SER A 486 -24.68 11.78 -19.58
CA SER A 486 -24.74 11.06 -20.87
C SER A 486 -24.20 9.61 -20.76
N PRO A 487 -24.43 8.75 -21.78
CA PRO A 487 -24.07 7.32 -21.69
C PRO A 487 -22.60 7.05 -21.40
N ALA A 488 -21.68 7.82 -21.98
CA ALA A 488 -20.23 7.63 -21.79
C ALA A 488 -19.82 7.96 -20.35
N TRP A 489 -20.26 9.11 -19.82
CA TRP A 489 -20.01 9.50 -18.43
C TRP A 489 -20.68 8.56 -17.43
N SER A 490 -21.83 7.97 -17.77
CA SER A 490 -22.48 6.95 -16.93
C SER A 490 -21.69 5.65 -16.88
N LEU A 491 -21.05 5.24 -17.98
CA LEU A 491 -20.13 4.09 -17.99
C LEU A 491 -18.87 4.39 -17.15
N LEU A 492 -18.34 5.61 -17.23
CA LEU A 492 -17.22 6.03 -16.37
C LEU A 492 -17.60 6.00 -14.89
N ALA A 493 -18.79 6.48 -14.52
CA ALA A 493 -19.30 6.40 -13.15
C ALA A 493 -19.37 4.94 -12.66
N ALA A 494 -19.90 4.04 -13.51
CA ALA A 494 -19.99 2.62 -13.21
C ALA A 494 -18.61 1.96 -13.04
N ALA A 495 -17.64 2.32 -13.89
CA ALA A 495 -16.27 1.83 -13.81
C ALA A 495 -15.56 2.31 -12.53
N LEU A 496 -15.69 3.60 -12.19
CA LEU A 496 -15.11 4.16 -10.96
C LEU A 496 -15.73 3.54 -9.71
N ALA A 497 -17.04 3.29 -9.69
CA ALA A 497 -17.72 2.68 -8.55
C ALA A 497 -17.24 1.26 -8.22
N VAL A 498 -16.78 0.50 -9.22
CA VAL A 498 -16.18 -0.83 -9.02
C VAL A 498 -14.65 -0.81 -8.96
N ALA A 499 -14.03 0.36 -9.08
CA ALA A 499 -12.60 0.60 -8.86
C ALA A 499 -12.28 1.01 -7.41
N VAL A 500 -13.30 1.41 -6.63
CA VAL A 500 -13.20 1.81 -5.22
C VAL A 500 -12.37 0.82 -4.39
N PRO A 501 -11.47 1.27 -3.48
CA PRO A 501 -10.58 0.38 -2.72
C PRO A 501 -11.32 -0.63 -1.84
N SER A 502 -12.49 -0.27 -1.30
CA SER A 502 -13.31 -1.18 -0.46
C SER A 502 -13.82 -2.41 -1.21
N MET A 503 -13.67 -2.48 -2.54
CA MET A 503 -13.85 -3.73 -3.28
C MET A 503 -12.90 -4.85 -2.82
N MET A 504 -11.90 -4.57 -1.99
CA MET A 504 -11.04 -5.58 -1.33
C MET A 504 -11.78 -6.48 -0.34
N TYR A 505 -12.97 -6.09 0.15
CA TYR A 505 -13.83 -6.98 0.94
C TYR A 505 -14.31 -8.21 0.15
N THR A 506 -14.18 -8.24 -1.18
CA THR A 506 -14.37 -9.47 -1.97
C THR A 506 -13.37 -10.59 -1.63
N GLY A 507 -12.25 -10.24 -0.99
CA GLY A 507 -11.26 -11.16 -0.46
C GLY A 507 -11.64 -11.83 0.86
N THR A 508 -12.73 -11.42 1.52
CA THR A 508 -13.17 -11.91 2.82
C THR A 508 -14.64 -12.36 2.77
N LEU A 509 -15.15 -13.01 3.82
CA LEU A 509 -16.58 -13.35 3.93
C LEU A 509 -17.37 -12.28 4.67
N MET A 510 -17.55 -11.13 4.02
CA MET A 510 -18.17 -9.95 4.60
C MET A 510 -19.51 -9.58 3.92
N THR A 511 -20.48 -9.09 4.70
CA THR A 511 -21.81 -8.68 4.20
C THR A 511 -21.76 -7.47 3.28
N GLU A 512 -20.71 -6.65 3.42
CA GLU A 512 -20.27 -5.55 2.57
C GLU A 512 -20.41 -5.91 1.07
N THR A 513 -20.04 -7.14 0.71
CA THR A 513 -20.00 -7.62 -0.69
C THR A 513 -21.39 -7.65 -1.36
N VAL A 514 -22.44 -8.01 -0.61
CA VAL A 514 -23.83 -8.00 -1.12
C VAL A 514 -24.53 -6.70 -0.77
N PHE A 515 -24.17 -6.06 0.35
CA PHE A 515 -24.83 -4.84 0.79
C PHE A 515 -24.54 -3.67 -0.15
N TYR A 516 -23.34 -3.58 -0.72
CA TYR A 516 -22.97 -2.50 -1.64
C TYR A 516 -23.89 -2.38 -2.87
N PRO A 517 -24.11 -3.44 -3.68
CA PRO A 517 -25.04 -3.35 -4.81
C PRO A 517 -26.50 -3.13 -4.37
N ILE A 518 -26.92 -3.69 -3.23
CA ILE A 518 -28.28 -3.49 -2.71
C ILE A 518 -28.50 -2.04 -2.27
N PHE A 519 -27.54 -1.43 -1.58
CA PHE A 519 -27.62 -0.04 -1.14
C PHE A 519 -27.75 0.91 -2.33
N VAL A 520 -26.92 0.75 -3.36
CA VAL A 520 -27.02 1.60 -4.56
C VAL A 520 -28.32 1.33 -5.32
N SER A 521 -28.81 0.09 -5.31
CA SER A 521 -30.14 -0.24 -5.85
C SER A 521 -31.27 0.44 -5.06
N ALA A 522 -31.15 0.55 -3.74
CA ALA A 522 -32.09 1.30 -2.89
C ALA A 522 -32.05 2.79 -3.22
N ALA A 523 -30.86 3.38 -3.41
CA ALA A 523 -30.71 4.77 -3.85
C ALA A 523 -31.33 5.00 -5.23
N LEU A 524 -31.09 4.10 -6.19
CA LEU A 524 -31.74 4.13 -7.51
C LEU A 524 -33.26 4.03 -7.38
N ALA A 525 -33.78 3.06 -6.64
CA ALA A 525 -35.21 2.89 -6.42
C ALA A 525 -35.85 4.13 -5.75
N LEU A 526 -35.14 4.78 -4.82
CA LEU A 526 -35.58 6.00 -4.16
C LEU A 526 -35.69 7.13 -5.19
N VAL A 527 -34.66 7.38 -5.98
CA VAL A 527 -34.67 8.41 -7.04
C VAL A 527 -35.80 8.15 -8.04
N LEU A 528 -35.97 6.90 -8.50
CA LEU A 528 -37.07 6.54 -9.40
C LEU A 528 -38.45 6.79 -8.77
N THR A 529 -38.59 6.53 -7.47
CA THR A 529 -39.84 6.77 -6.75
C THR A 529 -40.12 8.27 -6.58
N LEU A 530 -39.08 9.07 -6.31
CA LEU A 530 -39.18 10.53 -6.23
C LEU A 530 -39.54 11.16 -7.59
N GLU A 531 -38.97 10.65 -8.69
CA GLU A 531 -39.32 11.10 -10.05
C GLU A 531 -40.79 10.83 -10.40
N ARG A 532 -41.28 9.63 -10.07
CA ARG A 532 -42.67 9.22 -10.32
C ARG A 532 -43.17 8.32 -9.18
N PRO A 533 -44.01 8.81 -8.26
CA PRO A 533 -44.43 8.07 -7.07
C PRO A 533 -45.53 7.05 -7.35
N THR A 534 -45.32 6.13 -8.29
CA THR A 534 -46.25 5.02 -8.57
C THR A 534 -46.25 3.98 -7.44
N LEU A 535 -47.37 3.26 -7.24
CA LEU A 535 -47.48 2.19 -6.24
C LEU A 535 -46.36 1.14 -6.40
N THR A 536 -46.12 0.69 -7.63
CA THR A 536 -45.07 -0.30 -7.93
C THR A 536 -43.69 0.18 -7.50
N ARG A 537 -43.32 1.43 -7.78
CA ARG A 537 -42.00 1.98 -7.38
C ARG A 537 -41.88 2.13 -5.87
N GLN A 538 -42.94 2.56 -5.18
CA GLN A 538 -42.98 2.61 -3.72
C GLN A 538 -42.79 1.22 -3.10
N LEU A 539 -43.46 0.19 -3.62
CA LEU A 539 -43.32 -1.19 -3.16
C LEU A 539 -41.93 -1.78 -3.48
N VAL A 540 -41.37 -1.49 -4.66
CA VAL A 540 -40.00 -1.90 -5.01
C VAL A 540 -38.98 -1.24 -4.09
N LEU A 541 -39.09 0.06 -3.82
CA LEU A 541 -38.22 0.76 -2.87
C LEU A 541 -38.26 0.11 -1.48
N LEU A 542 -39.48 -0.11 -0.95
CA LEU A 542 -39.67 -0.79 0.34
C LEU A 542 -39.09 -2.21 0.33
N GLY A 543 -39.28 -2.97 -0.75
CA GLY A 543 -38.74 -4.31 -0.91
C GLY A 543 -37.22 -4.34 -0.93
N VAL A 544 -36.57 -3.38 -1.63
CA VAL A 544 -35.11 -3.27 -1.65
C VAL A 544 -34.58 -2.79 -0.30
N CYS A 545 -35.27 -1.88 0.41
CA CYS A 545 -34.91 -1.51 1.78
C CYS A 545 -35.02 -2.68 2.76
N LEU A 546 -36.05 -3.51 2.63
CA LEU A 546 -36.17 -4.75 3.41
C LEU A 546 -35.03 -5.72 3.08
N LEU A 547 -34.71 -5.91 1.79
CA LEU A 547 -33.58 -6.74 1.38
C LEU A 547 -32.25 -6.20 1.93
N ALA A 548 -32.06 -4.88 1.95
CA ALA A 548 -30.91 -4.22 2.54
C ALA A 548 -30.81 -4.51 4.04
N PHE A 549 -31.93 -4.42 4.76
CA PHE A 549 -32.02 -4.75 6.19
C PHE A 549 -31.75 -6.24 6.48
N LEU A 550 -32.27 -7.13 5.64
CA LEU A 550 -32.01 -8.57 5.75
C LEU A 550 -30.58 -8.95 5.35
N ALA A 551 -29.89 -8.13 4.57
CA ALA A 551 -28.46 -8.27 4.32
C ALA A 551 -27.62 -7.72 5.47
N ARG A 552 -28.02 -6.58 6.03
CA ARG A 552 -27.36 -5.90 7.15
C ARG A 552 -28.37 -5.12 7.99
N SER A 553 -28.42 -5.41 9.29
CA SER A 553 -29.35 -4.72 10.21
C SER A 553 -29.07 -3.21 10.32
N GLN A 554 -27.81 -2.76 10.08
CA GLN A 554 -27.48 -1.32 10.04
C GLN A 554 -28.26 -0.55 8.96
N ALA A 555 -28.80 -1.24 7.94
CA ALA A 555 -29.61 -0.61 6.89
C ALA A 555 -30.94 -0.02 7.41
N VAL A 556 -31.29 -0.23 8.68
CA VAL A 556 -32.38 0.46 9.36
C VAL A 556 -32.29 1.99 9.21
N VAL A 557 -31.07 2.53 9.04
CA VAL A 557 -30.84 3.96 8.76
C VAL A 557 -31.46 4.44 7.44
N LEU A 558 -31.77 3.55 6.51
CA LEU A 558 -32.47 3.89 5.26
C LEU A 558 -33.93 4.30 5.52
N ILE A 559 -34.56 3.82 6.60
CA ILE A 559 -35.96 4.13 6.92
C ILE A 559 -36.17 5.64 7.10
N PRO A 560 -35.46 6.34 8.01
CA PRO A 560 -35.63 7.79 8.13
C PRO A 560 -35.25 8.54 6.85
N ALA A 561 -34.23 8.09 6.11
CA ALA A 561 -33.84 8.70 4.83
C ALA A 561 -34.98 8.61 3.79
N VAL A 562 -35.58 7.44 3.62
CA VAL A 562 -36.70 7.21 2.70
C VAL A 562 -37.97 7.93 3.16
N ALA A 563 -38.24 7.98 4.46
CA ALA A 563 -39.42 8.66 5.01
C ALA A 563 -39.37 10.18 4.84
N THR A 564 -38.17 10.77 4.97
CA THR A 564 -37.95 12.22 4.91
C THR A 564 -37.68 12.73 3.49
N ALA A 565 -37.14 11.92 2.58
CA ALA A 565 -36.79 12.36 1.23
C ALA A 565 -37.96 13.00 0.44
N PRO A 566 -39.19 12.44 0.41
CA PRO A 566 -40.33 13.09 -0.24
C PRO A 566 -40.67 14.45 0.38
N LEU A 567 -40.58 14.57 1.72
CA LEU A 567 -40.87 15.81 2.44
C LEU A 567 -39.81 16.88 2.16
N LEU A 568 -38.54 16.48 2.11
CA LEU A 568 -37.43 17.36 1.77
C LEU A 568 -37.57 17.87 0.33
N LEU A 569 -37.90 17.00 -0.62
CA LEU A 569 -38.17 17.39 -2.00
C LEU A 569 -39.40 18.31 -2.09
N ALA A 570 -40.45 18.06 -1.30
CA ALA A 570 -41.61 18.93 -1.21
C ALA A 570 -41.24 20.33 -0.73
N TRP A 571 -40.38 20.42 0.28
CA TRP A 571 -39.88 21.68 0.81
C TRP A 571 -39.04 22.45 -0.21
N LEU A 572 -38.12 21.77 -0.90
CA LEU A 572 -37.28 22.36 -1.95
C LEU A 572 -38.10 22.86 -3.15
N ASP A 573 -39.07 22.07 -3.61
CA ASP A 573 -39.97 22.43 -4.71
C ASP A 573 -41.13 23.34 -4.28
N ARG A 574 -41.19 23.74 -3.00
CA ARG A 574 -42.29 24.52 -2.39
C ARG A 574 -43.69 23.93 -2.62
N ARG A 575 -43.80 22.59 -2.66
CA ARG A 575 -45.06 21.86 -2.80
C ARG A 575 -45.78 21.76 -1.46
N ARG A 576 -47.13 21.70 -1.49
CA ARG A 576 -47.94 21.46 -0.28
C ARG A 576 -47.68 20.06 0.27
N LEU A 577 -47.27 19.96 1.53
CA LEU A 577 -46.96 18.69 2.23
C LEU A 577 -48.08 17.66 2.12
N VAL A 578 -49.35 18.08 2.29
CA VAL A 578 -50.52 17.19 2.20
C VAL A 578 -50.63 16.48 0.85
N ARG A 579 -50.22 17.13 -0.24
CA ARG A 579 -50.26 16.55 -1.59
C ARG A 579 -49.21 15.46 -1.73
N VAL A 580 -48.00 15.72 -1.23
CA VAL A 580 -46.89 14.76 -1.26
C VAL A 580 -47.19 13.55 -0.39
N VAL A 581 -47.72 13.73 0.82
CA VAL A 581 -48.12 12.57 1.67
C VAL A 581 -49.16 11.69 0.97
N LYS A 582 -50.09 12.27 0.20
CA LYS A 582 -51.07 11.50 -0.60
C LYS A 582 -50.42 10.76 -1.77
N GLU A 583 -49.49 11.38 -2.47
CA GLU A 583 -48.74 10.76 -3.59
C GLU A 583 -47.90 9.56 -3.10
N PHE A 584 -47.32 9.68 -1.89
CA PHE A 584 -46.50 8.65 -1.24
C PHE A 584 -47.27 7.83 -0.19
N ARG A 585 -48.61 7.72 -0.33
CA ARG A 585 -49.46 7.06 0.67
C ARG A 585 -49.08 5.62 0.98
N ALA A 586 -48.61 4.85 -0.01
CA ALA A 586 -48.27 3.44 0.20
C ALA A 586 -46.98 3.32 1.01
N LEU A 587 -46.00 4.18 0.74
CA LEU A 587 -44.79 4.30 1.55
C LEU A 587 -45.13 4.58 3.01
N TYR A 588 -45.88 5.64 3.29
CA TYR A 588 -46.20 6.02 4.66
C TYR A 588 -47.13 5.02 5.35
N ALA A 589 -48.06 4.39 4.63
CA ALA A 589 -48.91 3.34 5.18
C ALA A 589 -48.10 2.11 5.62
N VAL A 590 -47.17 1.62 4.78
CA VAL A 590 -46.32 0.47 5.13
C VAL A 590 -45.39 0.81 6.28
N LEU A 591 -44.78 2.00 6.28
CA LEU A 591 -43.93 2.45 7.39
C LEU A 591 -44.73 2.55 8.71
N ALA A 592 -45.94 3.10 8.67
CA ALA A 592 -46.80 3.18 9.84
C ALA A 592 -47.16 1.77 10.36
N VAL A 593 -47.56 0.85 9.48
CA VAL A 593 -47.84 -0.54 9.85
C VAL A 593 -46.61 -1.23 10.42
N ALA A 594 -45.43 -1.02 9.85
CA ALA A 594 -44.17 -1.59 10.34
C ALA A 594 -43.83 -1.09 11.75
N VAL A 595 -43.94 0.23 11.99
CA VAL A 595 -43.67 0.82 13.31
C VAL A 595 -44.69 0.34 14.35
N VAL A 596 -45.99 0.39 14.03
CA VAL A 596 -47.06 -0.07 14.95
C VAL A 596 -46.94 -1.57 15.22
N GLY A 597 -46.66 -2.37 14.20
CA GLY A 597 -46.46 -3.81 14.32
C GLY A 597 -45.24 -4.15 15.18
N ALA A 598 -44.11 -3.46 14.97
CA ALA A 598 -42.92 -3.63 15.78
C ALA A 598 -43.18 -3.29 17.26
N LEU A 599 -43.86 -2.17 17.53
CA LEU A 599 -44.26 -1.77 18.88
C LEU A 599 -45.20 -2.79 19.53
N ALA A 600 -46.22 -3.27 18.80
CA ALA A 600 -47.18 -4.25 19.30
C ALA A 600 -46.50 -5.60 19.63
N VAL A 601 -45.60 -6.07 18.77
CA VAL A 601 -44.84 -7.31 19.00
C VAL A 601 -43.91 -7.18 20.20
N GLN A 602 -43.21 -6.05 20.35
CA GLN A 602 -42.32 -5.86 21.51
C GLN A 602 -43.10 -5.73 22.81
N LEU A 603 -44.22 -5.00 22.80
CA LEU A 603 -45.13 -4.90 23.94
C LEU A 603 -45.66 -6.28 24.35
N ALA A 604 -46.07 -7.10 23.38
CA ALA A 604 -46.53 -8.48 23.63
C ALA A 604 -45.42 -9.40 24.17
N ARG A 605 -44.16 -9.13 23.83
CA ARG A 605 -42.98 -9.86 24.33
C ARG A 605 -42.45 -9.33 25.66
N GLY A 606 -43.02 -8.26 26.21
CA GLY A 606 -42.52 -7.59 27.41
C GLY A 606 -41.12 -6.98 27.23
N LYS A 607 -40.74 -6.68 25.98
CA LYS A 607 -39.40 -6.20 25.59
C LYS A 607 -39.45 -4.74 25.17
N SER A 608 -38.29 -4.07 25.21
CA SER A 608 -38.18 -2.67 24.79
C SER A 608 -38.42 -2.53 23.27
N PRO A 609 -39.03 -1.43 22.78
CA PRO A 609 -39.07 -1.12 21.35
C PRO A 609 -37.69 -1.14 20.68
N LEU A 610 -36.62 -0.82 21.43
CA LEU A 610 -35.24 -0.81 20.93
C LEU A 610 -34.65 -2.21 20.73
N ASP A 611 -35.26 -3.25 21.32
CA ASP A 611 -34.82 -4.64 21.13
C ASP A 611 -35.11 -5.16 19.72
N VAL A 612 -35.85 -4.41 18.88
CA VAL A 612 -35.99 -4.70 17.44
C VAL A 612 -34.64 -4.62 16.72
N LEU A 613 -33.69 -3.84 17.24
CA LEU A 613 -32.35 -3.67 16.67
C LEU A 613 -31.42 -4.88 16.91
N GLY A 614 -31.89 -5.91 17.62
CA GLY A 614 -31.13 -7.15 17.85
C GLY A 614 -29.83 -6.88 18.63
N SER A 615 -28.70 -7.38 18.14
CA SER A 615 -27.37 -7.16 18.73
C SER A 615 -26.96 -5.66 18.77
N TYR A 616 -27.60 -4.81 17.97
CA TYR A 616 -27.36 -3.36 17.98
C TYR A 616 -28.24 -2.58 18.97
N SER A 617 -29.10 -3.25 19.76
CA SER A 617 -29.93 -2.58 20.77
C SER A 617 -29.12 -1.81 21.84
N VAL A 618 -27.85 -2.17 22.01
CA VAL A 618 -26.87 -1.48 22.87
C VAL A 618 -26.73 0.00 22.48
N THR A 619 -26.84 0.34 21.19
CA THR A 619 -26.78 1.74 20.73
C THR A 619 -27.95 2.61 21.20
N GLY A 620 -29.08 1.98 21.54
CA GLY A 620 -30.24 2.67 22.11
C GLY A 620 -30.18 2.90 23.62
N HIS A 621 -29.20 2.31 24.31
CA HIS A 621 -29.02 2.41 25.77
C HIS A 621 -27.77 3.22 26.15
N ALA A 622 -27.06 3.79 25.18
CA ALA A 622 -25.89 4.62 25.41
C ALA A 622 -26.29 6.10 25.54
N ASP A 623 -25.90 6.74 26.64
CA ASP A 623 -26.10 8.17 26.86
C ASP A 623 -25.10 8.98 26.02
N TYR A 624 -25.56 9.55 24.91
CA TYR A 624 -24.75 10.45 24.08
C TYR A 624 -25.04 11.92 24.39
N HIS A 625 -24.04 12.66 24.84
CA HIS A 625 -24.17 14.11 24.94
C HIS A 625 -24.21 14.75 23.54
N PRO A 626 -25.01 15.82 23.31
CA PRO A 626 -25.10 16.48 22.01
C PRO A 626 -23.73 16.90 21.43
N GLY A 627 -22.80 17.32 22.29
CA GLY A 627 -21.42 17.64 21.88
C GLY A 627 -20.63 16.43 21.39
N GLN A 628 -20.86 15.24 21.97
CA GLN A 628 -20.25 13.99 21.47
C GLN A 628 -20.88 13.56 20.14
N VAL A 629 -22.20 13.70 19.98
CA VAL A 629 -22.88 13.44 18.71
C VAL A 629 -22.33 14.36 17.61
N LEU A 630 -22.17 15.65 17.91
CA LEU A 630 -21.59 16.60 16.96
C LEU A 630 -20.11 16.28 16.65
N LYS A 631 -19.32 15.92 17.67
CA LYS A 631 -17.93 15.48 17.48
C LYS A 631 -17.84 14.28 16.54
N TRP A 632 -18.63 13.24 16.80
CA TRP A 632 -18.65 12.05 15.95
C TRP A 632 -19.22 12.36 14.56
N LEU A 633 -20.26 13.18 14.45
CA LEU A 633 -20.77 13.63 13.15
C LEU A 633 -19.68 14.36 12.34
N LEU A 634 -18.93 15.26 12.98
CA LEU A 634 -17.80 15.94 12.36
C LEU A 634 -16.73 14.94 11.92
N TYR A 635 -16.40 13.95 12.74
CA TYR A 635 -15.46 12.89 12.33
C TYR A 635 -15.97 12.12 11.12
N HIS A 636 -17.24 11.70 11.08
CA HIS A 636 -17.82 11.00 9.92
C HIS A 636 -17.88 11.87 8.65
N VAL A 637 -18.13 13.19 8.79
CA VAL A 637 -18.12 14.12 7.65
C VAL A 637 -16.69 14.36 7.17
N SER A 638 -15.73 14.57 8.07
CA SER A 638 -14.30 14.65 7.76
C SER A 638 -13.78 13.38 7.10
N GLU A 639 -14.26 12.21 7.52
CA GLU A 639 -13.98 10.91 6.91
C GLU A 639 -14.58 10.77 5.50
N LEU A 640 -15.70 11.43 5.20
CA LEU A 640 -16.32 11.37 3.88
C LEU A 640 -15.57 12.22 2.84
N ASP A 641 -15.09 13.41 3.24
CA ASP A 641 -14.23 14.27 2.43
C ASP A 641 -12.93 13.56 2.05
N LEU A 642 -12.37 12.87 3.05
CA LEU A 642 -11.26 11.98 2.86
C LEU A 642 -11.67 10.82 1.94
N TYR A 643 -12.83 10.16 2.02
CA TYR A 643 -13.05 8.97 1.19
C TYR A 643 -12.95 9.14 -0.34
N LEU A 644 -13.45 10.27 -0.87
CA LEU A 644 -13.39 10.59 -2.30
C LEU A 644 -12.05 11.21 -2.71
N GLY A 645 -11.14 11.38 -1.75
CA GLY A 645 -9.75 11.78 -1.91
C GLY A 645 -8.91 11.55 -0.65
N ILE A 646 -8.72 10.29 -0.21
CA ILE A 646 -7.96 9.83 1.00
C ILE A 646 -8.72 9.47 2.36
N VAL A 647 -9.71 8.53 2.41
CA VAL A 647 -10.17 7.56 3.52
C VAL A 647 -11.49 7.65 4.39
N PRO A 648 -12.31 6.55 4.61
CA PRO A 648 -13.59 6.49 5.39
C PRO A 648 -13.68 5.52 6.62
N LEU A 649 -14.72 5.66 7.47
CA LEU A 649 -15.52 4.53 8.02
C LEU A 649 -16.78 4.28 7.18
N ASN A 650 -17.26 3.03 7.09
CA ASN A 650 -18.60 2.47 6.71
C ASN A 650 -19.57 3.19 5.73
N MET A 651 -19.17 4.29 5.09
CA MET A 651 -19.93 5.11 4.17
C MET A 651 -19.49 4.88 2.72
N PHE A 652 -18.66 3.87 2.45
CA PHE A 652 -18.23 3.66 1.06
C PHE A 652 -19.39 3.36 0.10
N TYR A 653 -20.50 2.88 0.64
CA TYR A 653 -21.74 2.67 -0.08
C TYR A 653 -22.27 3.94 -0.75
N VAL A 654 -21.97 5.13 -0.22
CA VAL A 654 -22.37 6.41 -0.83
C VAL A 654 -21.37 6.95 -1.84
N ALA A 655 -20.14 6.42 -1.93
CA ALA A 655 -19.13 6.91 -2.87
C ALA A 655 -19.61 6.98 -4.33
N PRO A 656 -20.39 6.01 -4.86
CA PRO A 656 -20.94 6.14 -6.21
C PRO A 656 -21.79 7.40 -6.41
N LEU A 657 -22.52 7.85 -5.40
CA LEU A 657 -23.34 9.07 -5.48
C LEU A 657 -22.46 10.31 -5.68
N PHE A 658 -21.35 10.40 -4.95
CA PHE A 658 -20.40 11.50 -5.08
C PHE A 658 -19.58 11.43 -6.37
N LEU A 659 -19.21 10.22 -6.82
CA LEU A 659 -18.59 10.05 -8.13
C LEU A 659 -19.53 10.50 -9.25
N ILE A 660 -20.82 10.15 -9.18
CA ILE A 660 -21.83 10.65 -10.12
C ILE A 660 -21.95 12.18 -10.02
N ALA A 661 -21.96 12.74 -8.81
CA ALA A 661 -22.04 14.19 -8.61
C ALA A 661 -20.82 14.93 -9.20
N LEU A 662 -19.60 14.41 -9.00
CA LEU A 662 -18.37 14.92 -9.58
C LEU A 662 -18.44 14.93 -11.11
N LEU A 663 -18.82 13.79 -11.71
CA LEU A 663 -18.93 13.69 -13.16
C LEU A 663 -20.06 14.58 -13.71
N ALA A 664 -21.15 14.76 -12.96
CA ALA A 664 -22.27 15.62 -13.38
C ALA A 664 -21.90 17.09 -13.33
N TRP A 665 -21.11 17.47 -12.32
CA TRP A 665 -20.55 18.80 -12.24
C TRP A 665 -19.57 19.09 -13.39
N ILE A 666 -18.74 18.10 -13.76
CA ILE A 666 -17.83 18.20 -14.91
C ILE A 666 -18.61 18.33 -16.23
N GLU A 667 -19.58 17.45 -16.48
CA GLU A 667 -20.37 17.44 -17.72
C GLU A 667 -21.19 18.74 -17.89
N ARG A 668 -21.53 19.43 -16.78
CA ARG A 668 -22.20 20.74 -16.77
C ARG A 668 -21.25 21.93 -16.90
N GLY A 669 -19.96 21.71 -17.21
CA GLY A 669 -18.98 22.78 -17.41
C GLY A 669 -18.34 23.32 -16.12
N MET A 670 -18.41 22.58 -15.02
CA MET A 670 -17.82 22.92 -13.71
C MET A 670 -18.22 24.32 -13.19
N PRO A 671 -19.53 24.61 -13.00
CA PRO A 671 -19.94 25.87 -12.40
C PRO A 671 -19.36 26.01 -10.99
N ARG A 672 -18.68 27.13 -10.72
CA ARG A 672 -18.05 27.46 -9.42
C ARG A 672 -18.43 28.87 -8.98
N PRO A 673 -19.63 29.07 -8.39
CA PRO A 673 -19.97 30.35 -7.78
C PRO A 673 -18.94 30.66 -6.68
N ALA A 674 -18.24 31.79 -6.78
CA ALA A 674 -17.10 32.13 -5.92
C ALA A 674 -17.33 31.89 -4.42
N PRO A 675 -18.45 32.33 -3.78
CA PRO A 675 -18.64 32.09 -2.35
C PRO A 675 -18.82 30.61 -2.02
N VAL A 676 -19.58 29.87 -2.83
CA VAL A 676 -19.83 28.43 -2.61
C VAL A 676 -18.55 27.63 -2.82
N ALA A 677 -17.81 27.94 -3.87
CA ALA A 677 -16.55 27.27 -4.19
C ALA A 677 -15.48 27.55 -3.13
N ALA A 678 -15.36 28.79 -2.66
CA ALA A 678 -14.44 29.14 -1.58
C ALA A 678 -14.80 28.44 -0.27
N THR A 679 -16.08 28.43 0.12
CA THR A 679 -16.53 27.71 1.33
C THR A 679 -16.28 26.21 1.21
N ALA A 680 -16.61 25.59 0.07
CA ALA A 680 -16.37 24.17 -0.14
C ALA A 680 -14.87 23.82 -0.07
N ALA A 681 -14.02 24.64 -0.70
CA ALA A 681 -12.57 24.47 -0.67
C ALA A 681 -11.99 24.60 0.75
N VAL A 682 -12.44 25.59 1.53
CA VAL A 682 -12.00 25.78 2.92
C VAL A 682 -12.45 24.61 3.80
N LEU A 683 -13.70 24.16 3.66
CA LEU A 683 -14.22 23.02 4.43
C LEU A 683 -13.45 21.74 4.10
N ALA A 684 -13.28 21.43 2.81
CA ALA A 684 -12.54 20.24 2.37
C ALA A 684 -11.06 20.25 2.80
N ALA A 685 -10.45 21.43 2.94
CA ALA A 685 -9.10 21.58 3.45
C ALA A 685 -9.01 21.47 4.98
N ALA A 686 -10.00 22.00 5.71
CA ALA A 686 -9.98 22.07 7.17
C ALA A 686 -10.45 20.77 7.84
N LEU A 687 -11.46 20.11 7.28
CA LEU A 687 -12.11 18.93 7.89
C LEU A 687 -11.13 17.76 8.13
N PRO A 688 -10.22 17.40 7.21
CA PRO A 688 -9.22 16.38 7.47
C PRO A 688 -8.30 16.67 8.65
N GLY A 689 -8.04 17.95 8.95
CA GLY A 689 -7.20 18.35 10.08
C GLY A 689 -7.83 18.09 11.46
N ALA A 690 -9.14 17.90 11.51
CA ALA A 690 -9.86 17.64 12.76
C ALA A 690 -9.76 16.19 13.25
N LEU A 691 -9.22 15.27 12.44
CA LEU A 691 -9.18 13.85 12.74
C LEU A 691 -8.03 13.47 13.69
N PRO A 692 -8.28 12.65 14.72
CA PRO A 692 -7.24 12.17 15.63
C PRO A 692 -6.48 10.99 15.01
N TYR A 693 -5.62 11.24 14.02
CA TYR A 693 -4.88 10.19 13.28
C TYR A 693 -4.15 9.18 14.16
N HIS A 694 -3.55 9.63 15.27
CA HIS A 694 -2.86 8.75 16.22
C HIS A 694 -3.77 7.72 16.93
N GLN A 695 -5.10 7.96 16.97
CA GLN A 695 -6.08 7.01 17.51
C GLN A 695 -6.71 6.16 16.40
N LEU A 696 -6.76 6.70 15.17
CA LEU A 696 -7.43 6.06 14.04
C LEU A 696 -6.50 5.13 13.25
N ILE A 697 -5.20 5.45 13.17
CA ILE A 697 -4.19 4.63 12.51
C ILE A 697 -3.67 3.60 13.51
N GLY A 698 -4.11 2.36 13.34
CA GLY A 698 -3.70 1.20 14.15
C GLY A 698 -4.29 -0.08 13.59
N THR A 699 -4.11 -1.19 14.29
CA THR A 699 -4.51 -2.53 13.81
C THR A 699 -5.99 -2.66 13.47
N SER A 700 -6.88 -1.90 14.13
CA SER A 700 -8.31 -1.87 13.77
C SER A 700 -8.58 -1.28 12.39
N ALA A 701 -7.72 -0.36 11.91
CA ALA A 701 -7.86 0.26 10.60
C ALA A 701 -7.70 -0.76 9.45
N GLU A 702 -7.02 -1.87 9.70
CA GLU A 702 -6.89 -2.97 8.73
C GLU A 702 -8.26 -3.49 8.33
N ALA A 703 -9.20 -3.66 9.28
CA ALA A 703 -10.52 -4.24 9.01
C ALA A 703 -11.61 -3.17 8.77
N ASP A 704 -11.57 -2.07 9.52
CA ASP A 704 -12.70 -1.13 9.63
C ASP A 704 -12.60 0.07 8.67
N THR A 705 -11.38 0.46 8.28
CA THR A 705 -11.08 1.80 7.76
C THR A 705 -10.05 1.74 6.63
N LEU A 706 -10.29 0.90 5.62
CA LEU A 706 -9.28 0.45 4.63
C LEU A 706 -8.45 1.52 3.95
N ALA A 707 -9.01 2.68 3.69
CA ALA A 707 -8.22 3.66 2.99
C ALA A 707 -7.16 4.32 3.93
N LEU A 708 -7.20 4.12 5.27
CA LEU A 708 -6.18 4.62 6.22
C LEU A 708 -4.87 3.90 6.00
N LEU A 709 -4.88 2.71 5.38
CA LEU A 709 -3.69 1.93 5.08
C LEU A 709 -2.66 2.72 4.25
N PRO A 710 -3.05 3.43 3.18
CA PRO A 710 -2.22 4.46 2.56
C PRO A 710 -1.58 5.50 3.48
N LEU A 711 -2.36 6.09 4.40
CA LEU A 711 -1.86 7.10 5.33
C LEU A 711 -0.95 6.50 6.39
N TRP A 712 -1.26 5.28 6.83
CA TRP A 712 -0.39 4.50 7.72
C TRP A 712 0.93 4.20 7.02
N TRP A 713 0.91 3.78 5.76
CA TRP A 713 2.13 3.59 4.97
C TRP A 713 2.93 4.89 4.87
N VAL A 714 2.30 6.04 4.63
CA VAL A 714 2.99 7.35 4.64
C VAL A 714 3.58 7.65 6.01
N GLN A 715 2.85 7.37 7.10
CA GLN A 715 3.31 7.52 8.48
C GLN A 715 4.50 6.62 8.82
N GLU A 716 4.62 5.43 8.22
CA GLU A 716 5.77 4.55 8.47
C GLU A 716 6.94 4.84 7.53
N ALA A 717 6.67 5.25 6.30
CA ALA A 717 7.69 5.39 5.25
C ALA A 717 8.29 6.80 5.13
N LEU A 718 7.52 7.85 5.42
CA LEU A 718 7.87 9.22 5.04
C LEU A 718 7.85 10.23 6.19
N VAL A 719 6.94 10.08 7.16
CA VAL A 719 6.71 11.10 8.21
C VAL A 719 6.61 10.48 9.61
N SER A 720 6.46 11.30 10.65
CA SER A 720 6.24 10.82 12.02
C SER A 720 4.74 10.76 12.38
N PRO A 721 4.32 9.98 13.41
CA PRO A 721 2.92 9.94 13.85
C PRO A 721 2.35 11.32 14.26
N SER A 722 3.20 12.24 14.72
CA SER A 722 2.78 13.59 15.11
C SER A 722 2.62 14.54 13.91
N THR A 723 3.18 14.21 12.74
CA THR A 723 3.18 15.09 11.57
C THR A 723 2.22 14.64 10.46
N ILE A 724 1.67 13.42 10.53
CA ILE A 724 0.72 12.91 9.53
C ILE A 724 -0.48 13.83 9.30
N GLY A 725 -1.03 14.42 10.37
CA GLY A 725 -2.16 15.34 10.25
C GLY A 725 -1.83 16.59 9.44
N VAL A 726 -0.60 17.11 9.58
CA VAL A 726 -0.12 18.26 8.79
C VAL A 726 0.00 17.87 7.32
N VAL A 727 0.58 16.70 7.02
CA VAL A 727 0.71 16.20 5.64
C VAL A 727 -0.65 16.08 4.96
N VAL A 728 -1.64 15.51 5.65
CA VAL A 728 -3.00 15.36 5.11
C VAL A 728 -3.64 16.73 4.86
N VAL A 729 -3.50 17.69 5.79
CA VAL A 729 -4.03 19.05 5.60
C VAL A 729 -3.35 19.74 4.42
N VAL A 730 -2.02 19.63 4.27
CA VAL A 730 -1.30 20.21 3.12
C VAL A 730 -1.79 19.58 1.81
N ALA A 731 -1.96 18.27 1.76
CA ALA A 731 -2.52 17.58 0.59
C ALA A 731 -3.96 18.02 0.28
N ALA A 732 -4.80 18.17 1.31
CA ALA A 732 -6.18 18.64 1.17
C ALA A 732 -6.24 20.10 0.66
N VAL A 733 -5.38 20.98 1.17
CA VAL A 733 -5.22 22.35 0.66
C VAL A 733 -4.78 22.35 -0.80
N ALA A 734 -3.81 21.52 -1.18
CA ALA A 734 -3.38 21.41 -2.57
C ALA A 734 -4.51 20.94 -3.49
N LEU A 735 -5.29 19.93 -3.08
CA LEU A 735 -6.46 19.46 -3.83
C LEU A 735 -7.56 20.53 -3.93
N ALA A 736 -7.79 21.29 -2.84
CA ALA A 736 -8.72 22.41 -2.84
C ALA A 736 -8.28 23.53 -3.80
N LEU A 737 -6.98 23.83 -3.87
CA LEU A 737 -6.42 24.78 -4.83
C LEU A 737 -6.56 24.28 -6.28
N VAL A 738 -6.34 22.98 -6.53
CA VAL A 738 -6.60 22.37 -7.84
C VAL A 738 -8.09 22.50 -8.20
N PHE A 739 -9.00 22.20 -7.28
CA PHE A 739 -10.45 22.34 -7.49
C PHE A 739 -10.83 23.78 -7.86
N LEU A 740 -10.23 24.78 -7.22
CA LEU A 740 -10.51 26.20 -7.51
C LEU A 740 -9.93 26.66 -8.85
N THR A 741 -8.71 26.21 -9.20
CA THR A 741 -7.93 26.76 -10.32
C THR A 741 -8.05 25.98 -11.63
N ILE A 742 -8.46 24.70 -11.59
CA ILE A 742 -8.44 23.85 -12.78
C ILE A 742 -9.40 24.34 -13.87
N SER A 743 -8.88 24.52 -15.10
CA SER A 743 -9.69 24.93 -16.25
C SER A 743 -10.62 23.82 -16.74
N PRO A 744 -11.81 24.14 -17.30
CA PRO A 744 -12.68 23.20 -18.01
C PRO A 744 -12.01 22.28 -19.02
N ARG A 745 -10.93 22.75 -19.66
CA ARG A 745 -10.15 21.96 -20.62
C ARG A 745 -9.49 20.72 -19.98
N TYR A 746 -9.16 20.80 -18.69
CA TYR A 746 -8.48 19.74 -17.94
C TYR A 746 -9.40 19.01 -16.97
N ALA A 747 -10.73 19.11 -17.13
CA ALA A 747 -11.69 18.56 -16.17
C ALA A 747 -11.51 17.05 -15.90
N LEU A 748 -11.04 16.29 -16.90
CA LEU A 748 -10.77 14.85 -16.78
C LEU A 748 -9.59 14.49 -15.85
N VAL A 749 -8.75 15.46 -15.48
CA VAL A 749 -7.68 15.25 -14.49
C VAL A 749 -8.28 14.87 -13.13
N LEU A 750 -9.43 15.43 -12.74
CA LEU A 750 -10.05 15.14 -11.45
C LEU A 750 -10.46 13.66 -11.28
N PRO A 751 -11.27 13.05 -12.18
CA PRO A 751 -11.58 11.63 -12.08
C PRO A 751 -10.33 10.74 -12.28
N ALA A 752 -9.32 11.20 -13.03
CA ALA A 752 -8.05 10.50 -13.15
C ALA A 752 -7.26 10.49 -11.83
N LEU A 753 -7.24 11.61 -11.08
CA LEU A 753 -6.64 11.70 -9.74
C LEU A 753 -7.38 10.80 -8.74
N VAL A 754 -8.71 10.77 -8.78
CA VAL A 754 -9.52 9.85 -7.95
C VAL A 754 -9.18 8.39 -8.28
N PHE A 755 -9.11 8.05 -9.58
CA PHE A 755 -8.74 6.70 -9.99
C PHE A 755 -7.30 6.34 -9.59
N ALA A 756 -6.36 7.27 -9.73
CA ALA A 756 -4.97 7.08 -9.30
C ALA A 756 -4.88 6.86 -7.79
N TRP A 757 -5.65 7.63 -7.01
CA TRP A 757 -5.78 7.43 -5.57
C TRP A 757 -6.37 6.05 -5.24
N PHE A 758 -7.42 5.61 -5.95
CA PHE A 758 -8.01 4.28 -5.74
C PHE A 758 -7.03 3.15 -6.09
N ALA A 759 -6.26 3.31 -7.17
CA ALA A 759 -5.24 2.35 -7.58
C ALA A 759 -4.12 2.29 -6.54
N PHE A 760 -3.64 3.44 -6.05
CA PHE A 760 -2.65 3.51 -4.98
C PHE A 760 -3.17 2.87 -3.70
N ALA A 761 -4.39 3.20 -3.28
CA ALA A 761 -5.01 2.63 -2.08
C ALA A 761 -5.18 1.12 -2.18
N THR A 762 -5.67 0.62 -3.32
CA THR A 762 -5.79 -0.82 -3.56
C THR A 762 -4.43 -1.50 -3.52
N GLU A 763 -3.40 -0.90 -4.12
CA GLU A 763 -2.05 -1.46 -4.11
C GLU A 763 -1.42 -1.48 -2.71
N ARG A 764 -1.67 -0.45 -1.89
CA ARG A 764 -1.27 -0.46 -0.47
C ARG A 764 -2.03 -1.54 0.30
N ILE A 765 -3.34 -1.69 0.15
CA ILE A 765 -4.11 -2.75 0.82
C ILE A 765 -3.59 -4.15 0.42
N GLU A 766 -3.10 -4.32 -0.80
CA GLU A 766 -2.61 -5.60 -1.32
C GLU A 766 -1.15 -5.93 -0.94
N ARG A 767 -0.27 -4.93 -0.86
CA ARG A 767 1.19 -5.16 -0.72
C ARG A 767 1.81 -4.65 0.57
N PHE A 768 1.14 -3.76 1.28
CA PHE A 768 1.63 -3.20 2.53
C PHE A 768 1.67 -4.26 3.64
N ASP A 769 2.50 -4.01 4.65
CA ASP A 769 2.76 -4.91 5.78
C ASP A 769 1.50 -5.18 6.62
N HIS A 770 0.65 -4.16 6.75
CA HIS A 770 -0.66 -4.22 7.40
C HIS A 770 -1.81 -4.47 6.39
N GLY A 771 -1.49 -4.95 5.19
CA GLY A 771 -2.45 -5.24 4.13
C GLY A 771 -3.16 -6.58 4.29
N PHE A 772 -4.24 -6.79 3.52
CA PHE A 772 -5.12 -7.95 3.60
C PHE A 772 -4.40 -9.30 3.47
N PRO A 773 -3.53 -9.52 2.46
CA PRO A 773 -2.85 -10.80 2.32
C PRO A 773 -1.94 -11.13 3.51
N LYS A 774 -1.25 -10.12 4.07
CA LYS A 774 -0.35 -10.32 5.21
C LYS A 774 -1.12 -10.55 6.51
N ALA A 775 -2.17 -9.77 6.77
CA ALA A 775 -3.08 -10.01 7.90
C ALA A 775 -3.67 -11.43 7.84
N SER A 776 -4.10 -11.86 6.65
CA SER A 776 -4.62 -13.22 6.40
C SER A 776 -3.59 -14.33 6.64
N VAL A 777 -2.35 -14.17 6.15
CA VAL A 777 -1.26 -15.13 6.42
C VAL A 777 -0.89 -15.13 7.91
N GLY A 778 -0.88 -13.95 8.55
CA GLY A 778 -0.60 -13.79 9.97
C GLY A 778 -1.64 -14.50 10.84
N ALA A 779 -2.93 -14.29 10.58
CA ALA A 779 -4.03 -14.97 11.27
C ALA A 779 -3.95 -16.49 11.10
N LEU A 780 -3.74 -16.96 9.86
CA LEU A 780 -3.55 -18.38 9.58
C LEU A 780 -2.39 -18.93 10.39
N PHE A 781 -1.22 -18.31 10.30
CA PHE A 781 -0.02 -18.78 11.00
C PHE A 781 -0.25 -18.80 12.50
N GLN A 782 -0.92 -17.78 13.08
CA GLN A 782 -1.25 -17.69 14.50
C GLN A 782 -2.27 -18.74 14.97
N GLY A 783 -3.17 -19.19 14.10
CA GLY A 783 -4.15 -20.23 14.43
C GLY A 783 -3.70 -21.66 14.12
N MET A 784 -2.96 -21.88 13.04
CA MET A 784 -2.49 -23.20 12.59
C MET A 784 -1.21 -23.13 11.75
N THR A 785 -0.37 -24.16 11.86
CA THR A 785 0.88 -24.32 11.10
C THR A 785 0.96 -25.63 10.33
N THR A 786 -0.10 -26.44 10.38
CA THR A 786 -0.22 -27.69 9.64
C THR A 786 -0.22 -27.44 8.13
N SER A 787 0.41 -28.34 7.36
CA SER A 787 0.51 -28.22 5.90
C SER A 787 -0.86 -28.27 5.20
N ARG A 788 -1.80 -29.03 5.76
CA ARG A 788 -3.22 -29.03 5.37
C ARG A 788 -4.03 -28.19 6.35
N ARG A 789 -4.93 -27.35 5.85
CA ARG A 789 -5.82 -26.53 6.68
C ARG A 789 -7.00 -27.34 7.24
N ASP A 790 -7.44 -28.33 6.47
CA ASP A 790 -8.49 -29.30 6.83
C ASP A 790 -7.93 -30.55 7.54
N TRP A 791 -6.84 -30.40 8.31
CA TRP A 791 -6.09 -31.54 8.86
C TRP A 791 -6.90 -32.38 9.86
N ILE A 792 -7.89 -31.80 10.54
CA ILE A 792 -8.76 -32.51 11.50
C ILE A 792 -9.77 -33.34 10.71
N ASP A 793 -10.47 -32.72 9.76
CA ASP A 793 -11.41 -33.42 8.88
C ASP A 793 -10.71 -34.55 8.10
N ALA A 794 -9.46 -34.33 7.67
CA ALA A 794 -8.64 -35.35 7.02
C ALA A 794 -8.28 -36.53 7.96
N ALA A 795 -8.14 -36.28 9.26
CA ALA A 795 -7.77 -37.29 10.25
C ALA A 795 -8.97 -38.10 10.77
N VAL A 796 -10.15 -37.49 10.93
CA VAL A 796 -11.32 -38.13 11.55
C VAL A 796 -12.53 -38.31 10.63
N GLY A 797 -12.51 -37.70 9.45
CA GLY A 797 -13.63 -37.60 8.53
C GLY A 797 -14.49 -36.36 8.79
N ARG A 798 -14.98 -35.75 7.71
CA ARG A 798 -15.76 -34.49 7.75
C ARG A 798 -17.08 -34.54 8.53
N ASP A 799 -17.67 -35.74 8.65
CA ASP A 799 -18.96 -35.97 9.32
C ASP A 799 -18.77 -36.40 10.79
N ALA A 800 -17.52 -36.42 11.28
CA ALA A 800 -17.22 -36.65 12.69
C ALA A 800 -17.63 -35.43 13.53
N SER A 801 -17.85 -35.64 14.83
CA SER A 801 -17.98 -34.57 15.81
C SER A 801 -16.74 -34.53 16.70
N VAL A 802 -16.09 -33.38 16.74
CA VAL A 802 -14.85 -33.10 17.47
C VAL A 802 -15.13 -31.95 18.43
N ALA A 803 -15.32 -32.28 19.71
CA ALA A 803 -15.44 -31.27 20.75
C ALA A 803 -14.15 -30.47 20.90
N PHE A 804 -14.24 -29.15 20.96
CA PHE A 804 -13.11 -28.29 21.30
C PHE A 804 -13.17 -27.95 22.79
N VAL A 805 -12.08 -28.17 23.53
CA VAL A 805 -11.95 -27.72 24.93
C VAL A 805 -10.98 -26.55 24.98
N TYR A 806 -11.53 -25.36 25.21
CA TYR A 806 -10.79 -24.12 25.34
C TYR A 806 -10.32 -23.92 26.79
N SER A 807 -9.02 -23.71 26.98
CA SER A 807 -8.44 -23.54 28.33
C SER A 807 -8.90 -22.27 29.04
N GLY A 808 -9.17 -21.19 28.29
CA GLY A 808 -9.59 -19.89 28.81
C GLY A 808 -8.59 -19.25 29.77
N ARG A 809 -7.31 -19.63 29.73
CA ARG A 809 -6.29 -19.14 30.69
C ARG A 809 -5.90 -17.68 30.51
N ASP A 810 -6.01 -17.16 29.29
CA ASP A 810 -5.69 -15.78 28.98
C ASP A 810 -6.91 -15.08 28.38
N PRO A 811 -7.56 -14.16 29.11
CA PRO A 811 -8.74 -13.43 28.61
C PRO A 811 -8.39 -12.42 27.51
N THR A 812 -7.13 -12.02 27.40
CA THR A 812 -6.71 -10.88 26.57
C THR A 812 -6.24 -11.28 25.18
N LEU A 813 -5.92 -12.57 24.97
CA LEU A 813 -5.47 -13.09 23.69
C LEU A 813 -6.63 -13.51 22.79
N GLN A 814 -6.56 -13.12 21.52
CA GLN A 814 -7.49 -13.63 20.51
C GLN A 814 -7.33 -15.16 20.35
N PRO A 815 -8.41 -15.94 20.46
CA PRO A 815 -8.37 -17.40 20.37
C PRO A 815 -8.29 -17.88 18.90
N LEU A 816 -7.36 -17.34 18.11
CA LEU A 816 -7.15 -17.70 16.70
C LEU A 816 -6.96 -19.22 16.49
N PRO A 817 -6.26 -19.97 17.37
CA PRO A 817 -6.19 -21.43 17.23
C PRO A 817 -7.54 -22.14 17.33
N LEU A 818 -8.50 -21.59 18.08
CA LEU A 818 -9.87 -22.10 18.08
C LEU A 818 -10.56 -21.74 16.77
N TRP A 819 -10.61 -20.45 16.43
CA TRP A 819 -11.40 -19.96 15.30
C TRP A 819 -10.91 -20.46 13.94
N GLU A 820 -9.60 -20.51 13.70
CA GLU A 820 -9.05 -21.01 12.43
C GLU A 820 -9.32 -22.51 12.25
N ASN A 821 -9.16 -23.31 13.33
CA ASN A 821 -9.43 -24.75 13.26
C ASN A 821 -10.93 -25.03 13.11
N GLU A 822 -11.80 -24.28 13.80
CA GLU A 822 -13.26 -24.32 13.64
C GLU A 822 -13.67 -23.91 12.21
N PHE A 823 -13.09 -22.83 11.68
CA PHE A 823 -13.39 -22.35 10.35
C PHE A 823 -13.04 -23.38 9.28
N PHE A 824 -11.83 -23.95 9.32
CA PHE A 824 -11.31 -24.83 8.28
C PHE A 824 -11.75 -26.31 8.37
N ASN A 825 -12.41 -26.71 9.45
CA ASN A 825 -12.80 -28.11 9.68
C ASN A 825 -14.27 -28.21 10.09
N ARG A 826 -15.10 -28.87 9.27
CA ARG A 826 -16.55 -29.04 9.54
C ARG A 826 -16.83 -29.92 10.74
N SER A 827 -15.90 -30.81 11.08
CA SER A 827 -16.05 -31.72 12.21
C SER A 827 -15.86 -31.05 13.57
N VAL A 828 -15.31 -29.83 13.62
CA VAL A 828 -15.03 -29.12 14.87
C VAL A 828 -16.30 -28.46 15.42
N GLY A 829 -16.62 -28.82 16.66
CA GLY A 829 -17.81 -28.41 17.42
C GLY A 829 -18.34 -29.58 18.26
N PRO A 830 -19.02 -29.37 19.40
CA PRO A 830 -19.26 -28.12 20.16
C PRO A 830 -18.02 -27.59 20.89
N VAL A 831 -18.07 -26.34 21.37
CA VAL A 831 -16.97 -25.68 22.08
C VAL A 831 -17.27 -25.55 23.58
N TYR A 832 -16.32 -26.01 24.40
CA TYR A 832 -16.40 -25.99 25.86
C TYR A 832 -15.32 -25.11 26.46
N ASP A 833 -15.66 -24.22 27.38
CA ASP A 833 -14.70 -23.39 28.10
C ASP A 833 -14.44 -23.91 29.53
N LEU A 834 -13.17 -23.92 29.94
CA LEU A 834 -12.75 -24.45 31.24
C LEU A 834 -12.58 -23.40 32.35
N ALA A 835 -12.47 -22.13 31.99
CA ALA A 835 -12.17 -21.04 32.91
C ALA A 835 -13.08 -19.86 32.63
N GLN A 836 -13.13 -19.42 31.38
CA GLN A 836 -13.97 -18.34 30.90
C GLN A 836 -14.22 -18.51 29.40
N PRO A 837 -15.33 -17.98 28.88
CA PRO A 837 -15.66 -18.07 27.46
C PRO A 837 -14.63 -17.34 26.60
N SER A 838 -14.52 -17.77 25.35
CA SER A 838 -13.72 -17.11 24.32
C SER A 838 -14.32 -15.74 23.93
N MET A 839 -13.50 -14.88 23.33
CA MET A 839 -13.95 -13.56 22.89
C MET A 839 -14.99 -13.66 21.75
N GLY A 840 -15.72 -12.58 21.50
CA GLY A 840 -16.64 -12.51 20.34
C GLY A 840 -18.09 -12.95 20.60
N GLY A 841 -18.43 -13.40 21.81
CA GLY A 841 -19.83 -13.68 22.18
C GLY A 841 -20.46 -14.84 21.42
N LEU A 842 -19.65 -15.77 20.90
CA LEU A 842 -20.13 -16.99 20.26
C LEU A 842 -20.72 -17.96 21.31
N PRO A 843 -21.70 -18.81 20.95
CA PRO A 843 -22.26 -19.79 21.88
C PRO A 843 -21.19 -20.76 22.38
N GLU A 844 -20.95 -20.82 23.68
CA GLU A 844 -20.00 -21.75 24.30
C GLU A 844 -20.62 -22.34 25.57
N THR A 845 -20.16 -23.52 25.98
CA THR A 845 -20.66 -24.17 27.19
C THR A 845 -19.56 -24.29 28.24
N HIS A 846 -19.75 -23.64 29.38
CA HIS A 846 -18.83 -23.76 30.50
C HIS A 846 -18.83 -25.17 31.09
N VAL A 847 -17.64 -25.74 31.28
CA VAL A 847 -17.44 -27.06 31.86
C VAL A 847 -16.54 -27.01 33.09
N SER A 848 -16.98 -27.69 34.14
CA SER A 848 -16.21 -27.81 35.38
C SER A 848 -15.49 -29.15 35.47
N ARG A 849 -14.48 -29.23 36.34
CA ARG A 849 -13.65 -30.42 36.51
C ARG A 849 -14.09 -31.16 37.77
N ARG A 850 -14.61 -32.38 37.62
CA ARG A 850 -14.93 -33.26 38.75
C ARG A 850 -13.68 -33.81 39.41
N ALA A 851 -13.78 -34.27 40.67
CA ALA A 851 -12.66 -34.80 41.45
C ALA A 851 -11.90 -35.95 40.75
N ASP A 852 -12.63 -36.82 40.04
CA ASP A 852 -12.13 -37.95 39.25
C ASP A 852 -11.45 -37.55 37.92
N GLY A 853 -11.56 -36.28 37.54
CA GLY A 853 -10.99 -35.71 36.32
C GLY A 853 -11.97 -35.57 35.17
N ALA A 854 -13.21 -36.09 35.26
CA ALA A 854 -14.20 -35.90 34.20
C ALA A 854 -14.56 -34.42 34.03
N LEU A 855 -14.70 -33.98 32.78
CA LEU A 855 -15.32 -32.68 32.49
C LEU A 855 -16.83 -32.85 32.53
N VAL A 856 -17.51 -31.92 33.20
CA VAL A 856 -18.95 -31.99 33.42
C VAL A 856 -19.61 -30.67 33.04
N LEU A 857 -20.81 -30.80 32.47
CA LEU A 857 -21.70 -29.69 32.16
C LEU A 857 -22.25 -29.06 33.46
N PRO A 858 -22.90 -27.87 33.39
CA PRO A 858 -23.49 -27.23 34.57
C PRO A 858 -24.54 -28.06 35.30
N ASN A 859 -25.16 -29.03 34.62
CA ASN A 859 -26.10 -29.99 35.18
C ASN A 859 -25.44 -31.27 35.74
N ASP A 860 -24.11 -31.25 35.95
CA ASP A 860 -23.31 -32.39 36.40
C ASP A 860 -23.26 -33.60 35.45
N ALA A 861 -23.79 -33.50 34.23
CA ALA A 861 -23.66 -34.56 33.24
C ALA A 861 -22.23 -34.60 32.66
N PRO A 862 -21.62 -35.78 32.47
CA PRO A 862 -20.28 -35.90 31.90
C PRO A 862 -20.25 -35.53 30.42
N VAL A 863 -19.24 -34.74 30.02
CA VAL A 863 -19.01 -34.40 28.61
C VAL A 863 -18.52 -35.64 27.85
N ARG A 864 -19.22 -35.98 26.78
CA ARG A 864 -18.90 -37.12 25.93
C ARG A 864 -18.64 -36.69 24.49
N SER A 865 -17.43 -36.96 24.00
CA SER A 865 -17.05 -36.85 22.61
C SER A 865 -15.95 -37.85 22.28
N ARG A 866 -16.09 -38.54 21.14
CA ARG A 866 -15.11 -39.55 20.64
C ARG A 866 -13.78 -38.91 20.25
N TYR A 867 -13.82 -37.66 19.78
CA TYR A 867 -12.66 -36.88 19.41
C TYR A 867 -12.69 -35.56 20.17
N VAL A 868 -11.55 -35.14 20.69
CA VAL A 868 -11.42 -33.88 21.42
C VAL A 868 -10.19 -33.14 20.95
N LEU A 869 -10.35 -31.85 20.66
CA LEU A 869 -9.31 -30.91 20.31
C LEU A 869 -9.07 -29.98 21.50
N THR A 870 -7.82 -29.70 21.83
CA THR A 870 -7.47 -28.81 22.94
C THR A 870 -6.04 -28.29 22.76
N ASP A 871 -5.72 -27.19 23.43
CA ASP A 871 -4.33 -26.78 23.59
C ASP A 871 -3.56 -27.72 24.55
N THR A 872 -2.23 -27.79 24.40
CA THR A 872 -1.33 -28.65 25.20
C THR A 872 -1.31 -28.33 26.68
N THR A 873 -1.79 -27.15 27.09
CA THR A 873 -1.80 -26.74 28.50
C THR A 873 -2.92 -27.41 29.31
N VAL A 874 -3.91 -27.98 28.62
CA VAL A 874 -4.95 -28.85 29.19
C VAL A 874 -4.56 -30.31 28.95
N PRO A 875 -4.14 -31.03 30.01
CA PRO A 875 -3.69 -32.41 29.85
C PRO A 875 -4.89 -33.35 29.73
N LEU A 876 -5.59 -33.38 28.59
CA LEU A 876 -6.72 -34.28 28.35
C LEU A 876 -6.28 -35.73 28.13
N ALA A 877 -7.11 -36.66 28.58
CA ALA A 877 -6.94 -38.10 28.39
C ALA A 877 -7.33 -38.50 26.96
N GLY A 878 -6.68 -39.54 26.44
CA GLY A 878 -6.94 -40.07 25.10
C GLY A 878 -5.66 -40.25 24.29
N ARG A 879 -5.77 -41.03 23.22
CA ARG A 879 -4.67 -41.28 22.29
C ARG A 879 -4.52 -40.08 21.35
N VAL A 880 -3.33 -39.52 21.22
CA VAL A 880 -3.04 -38.50 20.21
C VAL A 880 -3.19 -39.13 18.83
N ILE A 881 -3.97 -38.49 17.95
CA ILE A 881 -4.13 -38.90 16.55
C ILE A 881 -3.68 -37.81 15.57
N GLY A 882 -3.51 -36.57 16.03
CA GLY A 882 -2.88 -35.48 15.29
C GLY A 882 -2.47 -34.35 16.22
N ILE A 883 -1.48 -33.57 15.80
CA ILE A 883 -0.94 -32.45 16.57
C ILE A 883 -0.42 -31.36 15.64
N ASP A 884 -0.72 -30.12 15.97
CA ASP A 884 0.01 -28.94 15.54
C ASP A 884 1.06 -28.64 16.62
N GLU A 885 2.31 -29.02 16.38
CA GLU A 885 3.38 -28.91 17.38
C GLU A 885 3.73 -27.47 17.71
N VAL A 886 3.69 -26.57 16.72
CA VAL A 886 4.08 -25.17 16.88
C VAL A 886 3.01 -24.41 17.65
N ARG A 887 1.72 -24.65 17.37
CA ARG A 887 0.60 -24.01 18.08
C ARG A 887 0.17 -24.75 19.33
N GLY A 888 0.68 -25.96 19.54
CA GLY A 888 0.32 -26.78 20.68
C GLY A 888 -1.15 -27.17 20.66
N ILE A 889 -1.76 -27.37 19.49
CA ILE A 889 -3.14 -27.87 19.36
C ILE A 889 -3.09 -29.38 19.14
N VAL A 890 -3.78 -30.14 19.98
CA VAL A 890 -3.70 -31.61 19.99
C VAL A 890 -5.06 -32.24 19.78
N LEU A 891 -5.17 -33.06 18.74
CA LEU A 891 -6.35 -33.88 18.46
C LEU A 891 -6.19 -35.25 19.12
N ARG A 892 -7.14 -35.60 19.98
CA ARG A 892 -7.15 -36.85 20.75
C ARG A 892 -8.39 -37.67 20.47
N ARG A 893 -8.21 -38.99 20.38
CA ARG A 893 -9.29 -39.96 20.40
C ARG A 893 -9.51 -40.47 21.82
N THR A 894 -10.73 -40.34 22.32
CA THR A 894 -11.15 -40.88 23.62
C THR A 894 -11.70 -42.31 23.42
N PRO A 895 -11.21 -43.33 24.15
CA PRO A 895 -11.68 -44.71 23.97
C PRO A 895 -13.17 -44.92 24.33
N ASP A 896 -13.61 -44.31 25.44
CA ASP A 896 -14.95 -44.51 26.01
C ASP A 896 -15.89 -43.32 25.72
N GLY A 897 -15.48 -42.39 24.86
CA GLY A 897 -16.14 -41.11 24.63
C GLY A 897 -16.02 -40.10 25.78
N LEU A 898 -15.59 -40.49 26.98
CA LEU A 898 -15.51 -39.59 28.13
C LEU A 898 -14.36 -38.59 27.99
N VAL A 899 -14.68 -37.29 28.02
CA VAL A 899 -13.67 -36.22 28.03
C VAL A 899 -13.24 -35.96 29.48
N ALA A 900 -11.95 -36.19 29.77
CA ALA A 900 -11.42 -36.11 31.12
C ALA A 900 -9.98 -35.61 31.14
N ILE A 901 -9.60 -34.96 32.24
CA ILE A 901 -8.22 -34.58 32.54
C ILE A 901 -7.40 -35.84 32.86
N ALA A 902 -6.27 -36.01 32.19
CA ALA A 902 -5.35 -37.12 32.34
C ALA A 902 -4.43 -36.96 33.55
N SER A 903 -4.01 -35.72 33.86
CA SER A 903 -3.10 -35.47 34.97
C SER A 903 -3.26 -34.09 35.60
N ARG A 904 -2.88 -33.97 36.87
CA ARG A 904 -2.82 -32.72 37.64
C ARG A 904 -1.41 -32.53 38.18
N VAL A 905 -0.94 -31.29 38.17
CA VAL A 905 0.35 -30.90 38.75
C VAL A 905 0.07 -29.89 39.86
N ASN A 906 0.49 -30.21 41.07
CA ASN A 906 0.36 -29.34 42.25
C ASN A 906 1.76 -28.94 42.73
N GLY A 907 1.94 -27.69 43.18
CA GLY A 907 3.23 -27.17 43.62
C GLY A 907 4.11 -26.58 42.51
N ALA A 908 3.53 -26.36 41.33
CA ALA A 908 4.10 -25.55 40.25
C ALA A 908 3.38 -24.19 40.18
N TYR A 909 4.14 -23.13 39.95
CA TYR A 909 3.66 -21.80 39.61
C TYR A 909 3.23 -21.74 38.13
N PRO A 910 2.41 -20.75 37.71
CA PRO A 910 1.91 -20.64 36.34
C PRO A 910 2.98 -20.54 35.24
N ASP A 911 4.18 -20.05 35.58
CA ASP A 911 5.35 -19.91 34.70
C ASP A 911 6.21 -21.20 34.58
N GLY A 912 5.78 -22.27 35.26
CA GLY A 912 6.43 -23.58 35.26
C GLY A 912 7.49 -23.77 36.33
N TRP A 913 7.80 -22.74 37.15
CA TRP A 913 8.68 -22.91 38.30
C TRP A 913 8.01 -23.76 39.38
N SER A 914 8.76 -24.66 40.01
CA SER A 914 8.28 -25.43 41.15
C SER A 914 8.62 -24.75 42.47
N GLY A 915 7.88 -25.07 43.53
CA GLY A 915 8.38 -24.90 44.91
C GLY A 915 9.37 -26.01 45.28
N ARG A 916 9.61 -26.21 46.59
CA ARG A 916 10.46 -27.33 47.08
C ARG A 916 9.88 -28.70 46.73
N HIS A 917 8.54 -28.81 46.72
CA HIS A 917 7.83 -30.04 46.44
C HIS A 917 6.83 -29.82 45.32
N LEU A 918 6.86 -30.72 44.33
CA LEU A 918 5.90 -30.77 43.23
C LEU A 918 5.29 -32.16 43.18
N THR A 919 3.97 -32.24 43.07
CA THR A 919 3.26 -33.53 42.95
C THR A 919 2.60 -33.64 41.59
N TYR A 920 3.05 -34.61 40.81
CA TYR A 920 2.38 -35.06 39.60
C TYR A 920 1.37 -36.15 39.96
N THR A 921 0.12 -35.97 39.56
CA THR A 921 -0.98 -36.92 39.77
C THR A 921 -1.54 -37.34 38.43
N ARG A 922 -1.38 -38.61 38.04
CA ARG A 922 -2.04 -39.22 36.88
C ARG A 922 -3.38 -39.80 37.31
N LEU A 923 -4.46 -39.29 36.72
CA LEU A 923 -5.81 -39.81 36.93
C LEU A 923 -6.04 -41.01 36.01
N ARG A 924 -6.87 -41.97 36.45
CA ARG A 924 -7.19 -43.21 35.71
C ARG A 924 -5.94 -44.00 35.30
N CYS A 925 -4.96 -44.07 36.20
CA CYS A 925 -3.65 -44.68 35.96
C CYS A 925 -3.64 -46.17 36.32
N ARG A 926 -3.06 -47.01 35.45
CA ARG A 926 -2.85 -48.45 35.67
C ARG A 926 -1.39 -48.83 35.98
N GLY A 927 -0.55 -47.84 36.27
CA GLY A 927 0.91 -47.99 36.39
C GLY A 927 1.66 -47.34 35.23
N GLY A 928 2.94 -47.65 35.06
CA GLY A 928 3.81 -47.11 34.00
C GLY A 928 4.94 -46.25 34.55
N SER A 929 5.40 -45.25 33.80
CA SER A 929 6.41 -44.29 34.25
C SER A 929 6.08 -42.88 33.78
N VAL A 930 6.61 -41.88 34.48
CA VAL A 930 6.61 -40.48 34.02
C VAL A 930 8.04 -39.98 33.90
N THR A 931 8.37 -39.42 32.75
CA THR A 931 9.60 -38.70 32.49
C THR A 931 9.32 -37.22 32.63
N VAL A 932 10.08 -36.54 33.49
CA VAL A 932 10.01 -35.09 33.64
C VAL A 932 11.25 -34.45 33.04
N THR A 933 11.04 -33.39 32.27
CA THR A 933 12.10 -32.50 31.79
C THR A 933 12.12 -31.28 32.69
N VAL A 934 13.26 -31.03 33.33
CA VAL A 934 13.47 -29.93 34.29
C VAL A 934 14.62 -29.05 33.81
N ALA A 935 14.52 -27.75 34.04
CA ALA A 935 15.55 -26.78 33.68
C ALA A 935 15.91 -25.91 34.88
N SER A 936 17.18 -25.49 34.96
CA SER A 936 17.68 -24.52 35.94
C SER A 936 17.90 -23.14 35.28
N ASP A 937 18.13 -22.12 36.08
CA ASP A 937 18.48 -20.76 35.65
C ASP A 937 19.81 -20.37 36.30
N ASP A 938 20.79 -20.01 35.47
CA ASP A 938 22.16 -19.66 35.86
C ASP A 938 22.29 -18.31 36.57
N LYS A 939 21.30 -17.43 36.42
CA LYS A 939 21.21 -16.18 37.18
C LYS A 939 20.61 -16.40 38.55
N LEU A 940 19.87 -17.49 38.77
CA LEU A 940 19.17 -17.75 40.03
C LEU A 940 19.93 -18.73 40.94
N PHE A 941 20.66 -19.68 40.35
CA PHE A 941 21.42 -20.69 41.08
C PHE A 941 22.89 -20.69 40.67
N SER A 942 23.79 -20.73 41.64
CA SER A 942 25.24 -20.81 41.43
C SER A 942 25.82 -22.21 41.71
N ARG A 943 24.95 -23.19 42.00
CA ARG A 943 25.30 -24.57 42.32
C ARG A 943 24.32 -25.53 41.63
N PRO A 944 24.75 -26.77 41.34
CA PRO A 944 23.89 -27.77 40.71
C PRO A 944 22.59 -27.98 41.48
N GLN A 945 21.49 -28.14 40.74
CA GLN A 945 20.20 -28.52 41.31
C GLN A 945 19.99 -30.03 41.20
N THR A 946 19.39 -30.61 42.23
CA THR A 946 19.02 -32.02 42.28
C THR A 946 17.51 -32.16 42.44
N VAL A 947 16.89 -32.92 41.53
CA VAL A 947 15.48 -33.29 41.58
C VAL A 947 15.38 -34.77 41.92
N THR A 948 14.69 -35.11 43.01
CA THR A 948 14.56 -36.48 43.51
C THR A 948 13.09 -36.91 43.56
N ALA A 949 12.78 -38.11 43.08
CA ALA A 949 11.47 -38.72 43.18
C ALA A 949 11.57 -40.27 43.14
N ALA A 950 10.76 -40.96 43.96
CA ALA A 950 10.66 -42.43 43.98
C ALA A 950 12.01 -43.18 44.01
N GLY A 951 12.99 -42.66 44.78
CA GLY A 951 14.32 -43.26 44.91
C GLY A 951 15.27 -43.03 43.73
N ARG A 952 14.88 -42.20 42.74
CA ARG A 952 15.73 -41.76 41.64
C ARG A 952 15.99 -40.27 41.75
N SER A 953 17.16 -39.83 41.31
CA SER A 953 17.56 -38.43 41.29
C SER A 953 18.23 -38.07 39.98
N VAL A 954 18.09 -36.82 39.56
CA VAL A 954 18.89 -36.20 38.50
C VAL A 954 19.51 -34.92 39.06
N THR A 955 20.79 -34.72 38.79
CA THR A 955 21.53 -33.50 39.14
C THR A 955 22.00 -32.85 37.85
N PHE A 956 21.81 -31.53 37.74
CA PHE A 956 22.13 -30.75 36.55
C PHE A 956 22.66 -29.38 36.97
N GLU A 957 23.57 -28.83 36.16
CA GLU A 957 24.19 -27.53 36.41
C GLU A 957 23.19 -26.37 36.19
N PRO A 958 23.44 -25.19 36.75
CA PRO A 958 22.66 -24.00 36.41
C PRO A 958 22.73 -23.70 34.91
N GLY A 959 21.57 -23.46 34.28
CA GLY A 959 21.44 -23.29 32.83
C GLY A 959 21.21 -24.59 32.04
N ASP A 960 21.46 -25.76 32.63
CA ASP A 960 21.25 -27.06 31.98
C ASP A 960 19.82 -27.60 32.12
N VAL A 961 19.50 -28.58 31.27
CA VAL A 961 18.25 -29.35 31.29
C VAL A 961 18.52 -30.77 31.80
N GLY A 962 17.76 -31.20 32.81
CA GLY A 962 17.77 -32.56 33.33
C GLY A 962 16.54 -33.36 32.92
N HIS A 963 16.71 -34.68 32.79
CA HIS A 963 15.61 -35.62 32.57
C HIS A 963 15.55 -36.67 33.68
N LEU A 964 14.39 -36.83 34.31
CA LEU A 964 14.18 -37.83 35.35
C LEU A 964 12.98 -38.71 35.02
N THR A 965 13.20 -40.01 34.90
CA THR A 965 12.11 -40.98 34.70
C THR A 965 11.84 -41.73 35.99
N VAL A 966 10.60 -41.67 36.49
CA VAL A 966 10.16 -42.37 37.71
C VAL A 966 9.03 -43.35 37.45
N PRO A 967 9.04 -44.54 38.07
CA PRO A 967 7.93 -45.47 37.96
C PRO A 967 6.70 -44.94 38.71
N LEU A 968 5.52 -45.17 38.15
CA LEU A 968 4.24 -44.82 38.72
C LEU A 968 3.54 -46.08 39.22
N LYS A 969 3.20 -46.10 40.51
CA LYS A 969 2.42 -47.18 41.13
C LYS A 969 0.96 -46.76 41.25
N PRO A 970 0.00 -47.56 40.73
CA PRO A 970 -1.42 -47.25 40.83
C PRO A 970 -1.93 -47.51 42.25
N LYS A 971 -2.72 -46.58 42.78
CA LYS A 971 -3.48 -46.72 44.03
C LYS A 971 -4.86 -46.09 43.82
N ASP A 972 -5.92 -46.85 44.00
CA ASP A 972 -7.32 -46.41 43.81
C ASP A 972 -7.56 -45.72 42.44
N GLY A 973 -6.94 -46.26 41.38
CA GLY A 973 -7.06 -45.72 40.02
C GLY A 973 -6.27 -44.42 39.76
N VAL A 974 -5.41 -43.99 40.69
CA VAL A 974 -4.57 -42.80 40.57
C VAL A 974 -3.10 -43.16 40.79
N CYS A 975 -2.18 -42.60 40.01
CA CYS A 975 -0.75 -42.69 40.30
C CYS A 975 -0.21 -41.32 40.72
N ARG A 976 0.57 -41.25 41.80
CA ARG A 976 1.21 -40.01 42.24
C ARG A 976 2.72 -40.17 42.25
N ALA A 977 3.42 -39.14 41.79
CA ALA A 977 4.86 -38.96 41.94
C ALA A 977 5.12 -37.60 42.58
N THR A 978 5.79 -37.60 43.72
CA THR A 978 6.23 -36.38 44.41
C THR A 978 7.70 -36.18 44.14
N PHE A 979 8.01 -35.02 43.56
CA PHE A 979 9.35 -34.54 43.26
C PHE A 979 9.76 -33.56 44.34
N THR A 980 10.97 -33.75 44.86
CA THR A 980 11.61 -32.81 45.78
C THR A 980 12.78 -32.16 45.06
N VAL A 981 12.83 -30.84 45.06
CA VAL A 981 13.89 -30.05 44.43
C VAL A 981 14.76 -29.39 45.49
N ALA A 982 16.08 -29.48 45.32
CA ALA A 982 17.04 -28.78 46.15
C ALA A 982 18.29 -28.38 45.33
N PRO A 983 18.89 -27.19 45.56
CA PRO A 983 18.41 -26.11 46.41
C PRO A 983 17.25 -25.31 45.78
N THR A 984 16.54 -24.52 46.60
CA THR A 984 15.53 -23.54 46.17
C THR A 984 16.03 -22.13 46.51
N ALA A 985 15.70 -21.12 45.69
CA ALA A 985 16.08 -19.73 45.90
C ALA A 985 14.84 -18.81 45.90
N VAL A 986 14.98 -17.60 46.43
CA VAL A 986 13.98 -16.54 46.34
C VAL A 986 14.61 -15.41 45.53
N PRO A 987 14.16 -15.12 44.29
CA PRO A 987 14.85 -14.17 43.41
C PRO A 987 15.13 -12.81 44.05
N ALA A 988 14.19 -12.26 44.82
CA ALA A 988 14.38 -10.99 45.54
C ALA A 988 15.54 -10.98 46.55
N LEU A 989 16.03 -12.15 46.98
CA LEU A 989 17.16 -12.27 47.91
C LEU A 989 18.50 -12.56 47.22
N VAL A 990 18.50 -12.98 45.95
CA VAL A 990 19.71 -13.44 45.24
C VAL A 990 20.02 -12.66 43.96
N GLN A 991 19.06 -11.93 43.40
CA GLN A 991 19.23 -11.11 42.20
C GLN A 991 19.01 -9.61 42.51
N PRO A 992 20.01 -8.74 42.30
CA PRO A 992 19.85 -7.29 42.45
C PRO A 992 18.75 -6.74 41.54
N GLY A 993 17.76 -6.06 42.11
CA GLY A 993 16.66 -5.42 41.36
C GLY A 993 15.42 -6.31 41.11
N SER A 994 15.42 -7.57 41.53
CA SER A 994 14.23 -8.45 41.44
C SER A 994 13.26 -8.21 42.60
N THR A 995 11.96 -8.13 42.32
CA THR A 995 10.90 -7.99 43.34
C THR A 995 10.15 -9.30 43.61
N ASP A 996 10.55 -10.42 42.98
CA ASP A 996 9.85 -11.70 43.12
C ASP A 996 10.21 -12.41 44.45
N ALA A 997 9.24 -12.45 45.35
CA ALA A 997 9.34 -13.07 46.68
C ALA A 997 9.00 -14.58 46.71
N ARG A 998 8.67 -15.19 45.56
CA ARG A 998 8.33 -16.61 45.50
C ARG A 998 9.56 -17.47 45.75
N ARG A 999 9.36 -18.63 46.39
CA ARG A 999 10.42 -19.64 46.56
C ARG A 999 10.45 -20.55 45.35
N LEU A 1000 11.43 -20.37 44.48
CA LEU A 1000 11.59 -21.09 43.23
C LEU A 1000 12.60 -22.25 43.39
N GLY A 1001 12.22 -23.43 42.92
CA GLY A 1001 13.06 -24.62 42.78
C GLY A 1001 13.61 -24.73 41.37
N ALA A 1002 13.31 -25.83 40.67
CA ALA A 1002 13.63 -26.03 39.25
C ALA A 1002 12.39 -25.78 38.41
N ARG A 1003 12.56 -25.42 37.13
CA ARG A 1003 11.45 -25.23 36.19
C ARG A 1003 11.07 -26.56 35.55
N PHE A 1004 9.83 -27.00 35.74
CA PHE A 1004 9.33 -28.25 35.12
C PHE A 1004 8.74 -27.93 33.75
N VAL A 1005 9.50 -28.27 32.70
CA VAL A 1005 9.19 -27.92 31.32
C VAL A 1005 8.17 -28.87 30.70
N GLN A 1006 8.29 -30.18 30.95
CA GLN A 1006 7.44 -31.18 30.32
C GLN A 1006 7.24 -32.41 31.23
N PHE A 1007 6.04 -32.99 31.19
CA PHE A 1007 5.71 -34.28 31.80
C PHE A 1007 5.28 -35.27 30.70
N SER A 1008 6.07 -36.32 30.48
CA SER A 1008 5.77 -37.38 29.52
C SER A 1008 5.42 -38.68 30.25
N TYR A 1009 4.16 -39.11 30.14
CA TYR A 1009 3.69 -40.36 30.75
C TYR A 1009 3.76 -41.51 29.75
N ARG A 1010 4.41 -42.61 30.14
CA ARG A 1010 4.41 -43.87 29.41
C ARG A 1010 3.57 -44.88 30.18
N ALA A 1011 2.53 -45.40 29.50
CA ALA A 1011 1.70 -46.49 30.03
C ALA A 1011 2.55 -47.77 30.23
N PRO A 1012 2.13 -48.68 31.13
CA PRO A 1012 2.86 -49.92 31.41
C PRO A 1012 2.98 -50.84 30.19
#